data_AF-A0A2T4VXS9-F1
#
_entry.id   AF-A0A2T4VXS9-F1
#
_cell.length_a   1.000
_cell.length_b   1.000
_cell.length_c   1.000
_cell.angle_alpha   90.00
_cell.angle_beta   90.00
_cell.angle_gamma   90.00
#
_symmetry.space_group_name_H-M   'P 1'
#
loop_
_entity.id
_entity.type
_entity.pdbx_description
1 polymer ?
#
loop_
_entity_poly.entity_id
_entity_poly.type
_entity_poly.pdbx_seq_one_letter_code
_entity_poly.pdbx_strand_id
1 'polypeptide(L)'
;MNTYTKKNLKISLRALHNNLKKLIQLEQDHGRFFLFIPVFLAFGSTFWFSIANDIHWYLIIISCIITTIISLKIRYSHPNIFLIVSAMTYFLIGMTLAIVETARNSTIMLSETITANLRGRVKWRDPSTDGKWSYLVQIIETNRNYSDLILQNVLLSVTKKHDPFISGEIIEGTARLSPPSGPSLPGLFDSSFFKYYKGVSAAGFFYSIPRAYQPYYNNNWENLSLKIQSFVNELRTNIGIYIRKKIPGDVGAIAAALVTDERHAISIETTQDLQKSGLTHIIAISGLNMTIASGLFFLVMRSIFSAFPIFTESFSIKKISSFGAIITVTAYFLISGASVSAQRAYFMTVITLIAYLCDKYFIGLRGIAITAIAIICIFPSEVMGPSFQMSFATTSALIASNSIWNKRIPPHPLFVILPDKGIVLTTIVRFFKVIFLTSLIGSASASIFLIKHFHCIPIYGVVANIFAIPILSFIVIPAGLIAVFLMIFSLDKIPLYIMGWGLNEIINIAHIISNISDKFCVGRISQTLFIITIIGFLLLVILKTTIRHIGTVMIVFTTAFLFIFPSDSEPDLLVSNDGKLIAFLENNTLFSNQLHPKNFIFYQWQSALMAPIHEEPLIRKENLKTMDQYALKTIIKSIPPKKFLCINKSFCIGHSSDVVVSVLKRKDSFQLICQLSDIIITTIKGINPESCHNSLLIVPETLQKSGALEITIIPKSHKKDGHPFIIKNTIENLNLPWTRNRNKISHIPYK
;
A
#
# COMPACT_ATOMS: atom_id res chain seq x y z
N MET A 1 -5.05 -46.08 -38.18
CA MET A 1 -4.90 -44.95 -37.23
C MET A 1 -6.06 -44.97 -36.22
N ASN A 2 -6.48 -46.14 -35.73
CA ASN A 2 -5.94 -47.02 -34.66
C ASN A 2 -6.66 -46.80 -33.32
N THR A 3 -7.68 -47.63 -33.11
CA THR A 3 -8.32 -47.96 -31.82
C THR A 3 -7.32 -48.24 -30.68
N TYR A 4 -6.10 -48.67 -31.02
CA TYR A 4 -4.96 -48.80 -30.10
C TYR A 4 -4.52 -47.49 -29.44
N THR A 5 -4.49 -46.35 -30.17
CA THR A 5 -4.11 -45.05 -29.56
C THR A 5 -5.19 -44.54 -28.62
N LYS A 6 -6.49 -44.70 -28.95
CA LYS A 6 -7.61 -44.38 -28.04
C LYS A 6 -7.62 -45.23 -26.76
N LYS A 7 -7.26 -46.52 -26.85
CA LYS A 7 -7.20 -47.43 -25.69
C LYS A 7 -6.02 -47.07 -24.77
N ASN A 8 -4.84 -46.79 -25.33
CA ASN A 8 -3.68 -46.33 -24.56
C ASN A 8 -3.89 -44.93 -23.96
N LEU A 9 -4.59 -44.03 -24.65
CA LEU A 9 -4.96 -42.71 -24.09
C LEU A 9 -5.94 -42.87 -22.90
N LYS A 10 -6.94 -43.74 -23.00
CA LYS A 10 -7.88 -44.02 -21.90
C LYS A 10 -7.21 -44.69 -20.69
N ILE A 11 -6.26 -45.61 -20.92
CA ILE A 11 -5.48 -46.26 -19.85
C ILE A 11 -4.56 -45.24 -19.18
N SER A 12 -3.89 -44.39 -19.97
CA SER A 12 -3.06 -43.27 -19.47
C SER A 12 -3.87 -42.26 -18.64
N LEU A 13 -5.06 -41.87 -19.12
CA LEU A 13 -5.96 -40.95 -18.40
C LEU A 13 -6.47 -41.55 -17.08
N ARG A 14 -6.79 -42.85 -17.04
CA ARG A 14 -7.19 -43.54 -15.79
C ARG A 14 -6.03 -43.65 -14.81
N ALA A 15 -4.82 -43.97 -15.29
CA ALA A 15 -3.62 -44.00 -14.45
C ALA A 15 -3.29 -42.61 -13.88
N LEU A 16 -3.43 -41.56 -14.69
CA LEU A 16 -3.23 -40.17 -14.28
C LEU A 16 -4.28 -39.73 -13.26
N HIS A 17 -5.56 -40.09 -13.46
CA HIS A 17 -6.63 -39.82 -12.51
C HIS A 17 -6.40 -40.51 -11.15
N ASN A 18 -5.98 -41.77 -11.16
CA ASN A 18 -5.67 -42.52 -9.93
C ASN A 18 -4.47 -41.94 -9.19
N ASN A 19 -3.42 -41.54 -9.92
CA ASN A 19 -2.28 -40.84 -9.34
C ASN A 19 -2.68 -39.48 -8.76
N LEU A 20 -3.51 -38.71 -9.45
CA LEU A 20 -4.02 -37.43 -8.95
C LEU A 20 -4.83 -37.61 -7.66
N LYS A 21 -5.73 -38.60 -7.63
CA LYS A 21 -6.52 -38.94 -6.43
C LYS A 21 -5.63 -39.31 -5.25
N LYS A 22 -4.58 -40.11 -5.48
CA LYS A 22 -3.60 -40.47 -4.45
C LYS A 22 -2.84 -39.23 -3.95
N LEU A 23 -2.42 -38.34 -4.83
CA LEU A 23 -1.73 -37.10 -4.47
C LEU A 23 -2.64 -36.16 -3.66
N ILE A 24 -3.90 -36.02 -4.05
CA ILE A 24 -4.89 -35.22 -3.29
C ILE A 24 -5.09 -35.80 -1.88
N GLN A 25 -5.17 -37.12 -1.76
CA GLN A 25 -5.32 -37.77 -0.46
C GLN A 25 -4.09 -37.55 0.43
N LEU A 26 -2.88 -37.60 -0.13
CA LEU A 26 -1.64 -37.24 0.59
C LEU A 26 -1.65 -35.79 1.09
N GLU A 27 -2.28 -34.86 0.37
CA GLU A 27 -2.43 -33.47 0.83
C GLU A 27 -3.46 -33.36 1.96
N GLN A 28 -4.53 -34.16 1.91
CA GLN A 28 -5.50 -34.27 3.01
C GLN A 28 -4.83 -34.80 4.28
N ASP A 29 -4.03 -35.85 4.16
CA ASP A 29 -3.31 -36.46 5.29
C ASP A 29 -2.30 -35.48 5.92
N HIS A 30 -1.71 -34.60 5.11
CA HIS A 30 -0.86 -33.51 5.61
C HIS A 30 -1.63 -32.31 6.20
N GLY A 31 -2.97 -32.33 6.12
CA GLY A 31 -3.84 -31.27 6.64
C GLY A 31 -3.64 -29.94 5.91
N ARG A 32 -3.37 -29.96 4.60
CA ARG A 32 -3.13 -28.72 3.82
C ARG A 32 -4.39 -27.91 3.56
N PHE A 33 -5.58 -28.52 3.60
CA PHE A 33 -6.86 -27.82 3.41
C PHE A 33 -7.11 -26.71 4.43
N PHE A 34 -6.59 -26.84 5.66
CA PHE A 34 -6.64 -25.77 6.65
C PHE A 34 -5.99 -24.46 6.17
N LEU A 35 -4.95 -24.56 5.33
CA LEU A 35 -4.21 -23.40 4.81
C LEU A 35 -5.00 -22.64 3.74
N PHE A 36 -6.04 -23.24 3.15
CA PHE A 36 -6.92 -22.57 2.18
C PHE A 36 -8.04 -21.76 2.84
N ILE A 37 -8.31 -21.95 4.14
CA ILE A 37 -9.31 -21.16 4.87
C ILE A 37 -9.08 -19.65 4.74
N PRO A 38 -7.89 -19.09 5.08
CA PRO A 38 -7.63 -17.66 4.90
C PRO A 38 -7.68 -17.23 3.43
N VAL A 39 -7.38 -18.11 2.48
CA VAL A 39 -7.47 -17.81 1.04
C VAL A 39 -8.93 -17.59 0.63
N PHE A 40 -9.86 -18.46 1.06
CA PHE A 40 -11.28 -18.31 0.76
C PHE A 40 -11.89 -17.10 1.48
N LEU A 41 -11.52 -16.86 2.75
CA LEU A 41 -11.93 -15.66 3.49
C LEU A 41 -11.47 -14.39 2.76
N ALA A 42 -10.18 -14.33 2.39
CA ALA A 42 -9.60 -13.21 1.65
C ALA A 42 -10.31 -13.02 0.30
N PHE A 43 -10.54 -14.09 -0.45
CA PHE A 43 -11.23 -14.04 -1.73
C PHE A 43 -12.65 -13.50 -1.59
N GLY A 44 -13.40 -13.98 -0.58
CA GLY A 44 -14.73 -13.47 -0.23
C GLY A 44 -14.73 -11.97 0.07
N SER A 45 -13.83 -11.51 0.94
CA SER A 45 -13.71 -10.08 1.27
C SER A 45 -13.34 -9.24 0.04
N THR A 46 -12.37 -9.69 -0.77
CA THR A 46 -12.01 -8.97 -2.01
C THR A 46 -13.14 -8.92 -3.02
N PHE A 47 -13.93 -9.98 -3.13
CA PHE A 47 -15.06 -10.04 -4.04
C PHE A 47 -16.13 -9.04 -3.64
N TRP A 48 -16.44 -8.93 -2.35
CA TRP A 48 -17.36 -7.92 -1.83
C TRP A 48 -16.89 -6.48 -2.14
N PHE A 49 -15.60 -6.17 -1.95
CA PHE A 49 -15.10 -4.82 -2.24
C PHE A 49 -14.97 -4.51 -3.73
N SER A 50 -14.88 -5.53 -4.58
CA SER A 50 -14.74 -5.37 -6.03
C SER A 50 -16.08 -5.28 -6.76
N ILE A 51 -17.14 -5.88 -6.21
CA ILE A 51 -18.45 -5.93 -6.87
C ILE A 51 -19.28 -4.67 -6.58
N ALA A 52 -20.09 -4.27 -7.56
CA ALA A 52 -21.12 -3.26 -7.36
C ALA A 52 -22.16 -3.75 -6.35
N ASN A 53 -22.53 -2.89 -5.41
CA ASN A 53 -23.43 -3.16 -4.25
C ASN A 53 -24.89 -3.55 -4.59
N ASP A 54 -25.16 -4.21 -5.72
CA ASP A 54 -26.51 -4.61 -6.11
C ASP A 54 -26.96 -5.89 -5.37
N ILE A 55 -26.04 -6.60 -4.71
CA ILE A 55 -26.37 -7.76 -3.88
C ILE A 55 -26.78 -7.29 -2.48
N HIS A 56 -28.01 -7.60 -2.10
CA HIS A 56 -28.47 -7.31 -0.75
C HIS A 56 -27.72 -8.13 0.31
N TRP A 57 -27.26 -7.46 1.37
CA TRP A 57 -26.47 -8.06 2.45
C TRP A 57 -27.15 -9.25 3.13
N TYR A 58 -28.48 -9.25 3.26
CA TYR A 58 -29.22 -10.32 3.93
C TYR A 58 -29.16 -11.65 3.14
N LEU A 59 -29.11 -11.61 1.80
CA LEU A 59 -28.97 -12.82 0.98
C LEU A 59 -27.64 -13.53 1.24
N ILE A 60 -26.58 -12.76 1.44
CA ILE A 60 -25.24 -13.29 1.75
C ILE A 60 -25.23 -13.93 3.14
N ILE A 61 -25.81 -13.27 4.14
CA ILE A 61 -25.89 -13.82 5.51
C ILE A 61 -26.72 -15.11 5.54
N ILE A 62 -27.89 -15.13 4.88
CA ILE A 62 -28.75 -16.32 4.81
C ILE A 62 -28.00 -17.46 4.10
N SER A 63 -27.35 -17.18 2.97
CA SER A 63 -26.55 -18.18 2.24
C SER A 63 -25.39 -18.71 3.09
N CYS A 64 -24.75 -17.84 3.88
CA CYS A 64 -23.70 -18.22 4.81
C CYS A 64 -24.22 -19.18 5.89
N ILE A 65 -25.39 -18.90 6.48
CA ILE A 65 -26.01 -19.75 7.49
C ILE A 65 -26.39 -21.12 6.89
N ILE A 66 -27.05 -21.13 5.72
CA ILE A 66 -27.48 -22.37 5.04
C ILE A 66 -26.27 -23.25 4.73
N THR A 67 -25.22 -22.69 4.09
CA THR A 67 -24.02 -23.46 3.74
C THR A 67 -23.28 -23.96 4.98
N THR A 68 -23.27 -23.18 6.07
CA THR A 68 -22.70 -23.62 7.36
C THR A 68 -23.44 -24.84 7.89
N ILE A 69 -24.78 -24.83 7.92
CA ILE A 69 -25.60 -25.96 8.38
C ILE A 69 -25.35 -27.20 7.51
N ILE A 70 -25.31 -27.04 6.19
CA ILE A 70 -25.03 -28.13 5.25
C ILE A 70 -23.63 -28.71 5.50
N SER A 71 -22.62 -27.85 5.70
CA SER A 71 -21.24 -28.28 5.96
C SER A 71 -21.14 -29.12 7.24
N LEU A 72 -21.85 -28.74 8.31
CA LEU A 72 -21.86 -29.45 9.58
C LEU A 72 -22.53 -30.82 9.46
N LYS A 73 -23.63 -30.92 8.71
CA LYS A 73 -24.34 -32.21 8.47
C LYS A 73 -23.52 -33.18 7.62
N ILE A 74 -22.83 -32.69 6.58
CA ILE A 74 -22.12 -33.53 5.61
C ILE A 74 -20.70 -33.90 6.07
N ARG A 75 -20.18 -33.26 7.13
CA ARG A 75 -18.81 -33.41 7.64
C ARG A 75 -18.33 -34.87 7.77
N TYR A 76 -19.18 -35.76 8.25
CA TYR A 76 -18.83 -37.17 8.47
C TYR A 76 -19.26 -38.11 7.33
N SER A 77 -20.29 -37.75 6.57
CA SER A 77 -20.88 -38.64 5.55
C SER A 77 -20.19 -38.55 4.19
N HIS A 78 -19.76 -37.36 3.76
CA HIS A 78 -19.12 -37.16 2.45
C HIS A 78 -17.96 -36.16 2.51
N PRO A 79 -16.70 -36.62 2.72
CA PRO A 79 -15.56 -35.74 2.97
C PRO A 79 -15.22 -34.83 1.78
N ASN A 80 -15.39 -35.30 0.54
CA ASN A 80 -15.12 -34.48 -0.65
C ASN A 80 -16.15 -33.36 -0.84
N ILE A 81 -17.44 -33.65 -0.61
CA ILE A 81 -18.51 -32.65 -0.69
C ILE A 81 -18.35 -31.63 0.44
N PHE A 82 -17.99 -32.10 1.64
CA PHE A 82 -17.66 -31.22 2.77
C PHE A 82 -16.58 -30.19 2.42
N LEU A 83 -15.52 -30.58 1.71
CA LEU A 83 -14.47 -29.64 1.30
C LEU A 83 -14.96 -28.55 0.35
N ILE A 84 -15.83 -28.90 -0.61
CA ILE A 84 -16.40 -27.94 -1.56
C ILE A 84 -17.36 -26.99 -0.85
N VAL A 85 -18.27 -27.53 -0.03
CA VAL A 85 -19.25 -26.72 0.71
C VAL A 85 -18.54 -25.82 1.72
N SER A 86 -17.54 -26.32 2.45
CA SER A 86 -16.79 -25.50 3.40
C SER A 86 -15.99 -24.38 2.72
N ALA A 87 -15.40 -24.62 1.54
CA ALA A 87 -14.78 -23.56 0.75
C ALA A 87 -15.76 -22.43 0.41
N MET A 88 -16.97 -22.79 -0.02
CA MET A 88 -18.04 -21.82 -0.28
C MET A 88 -18.50 -21.09 1.00
N THR A 89 -18.61 -21.82 2.12
CA THR A 89 -18.93 -21.21 3.42
C THR A 89 -17.88 -20.19 3.84
N TYR A 90 -16.58 -20.51 3.76
CA TYR A 90 -15.52 -19.55 4.10
C TYR A 90 -15.48 -18.34 3.17
N PHE A 91 -15.80 -18.52 1.88
CA PHE A 91 -15.97 -17.41 0.95
C PHE A 91 -17.11 -16.47 1.40
N LEU A 92 -18.28 -17.02 1.76
CA LEU A 92 -19.42 -16.24 2.24
C LEU A 92 -19.17 -15.59 3.61
N ILE A 93 -18.43 -16.25 4.51
CA ILE A 93 -17.97 -15.64 5.76
C ILE A 93 -17.08 -14.44 5.46
N GLY A 94 -16.16 -14.55 4.51
CA GLY A 94 -15.30 -13.44 4.08
C GLY A 94 -16.09 -12.23 3.58
N MET A 95 -17.14 -12.45 2.79
CA MET A 95 -18.06 -11.39 2.35
C MET A 95 -18.82 -10.79 3.53
N THR A 96 -19.31 -11.62 4.45
CA THR A 96 -20.06 -11.17 5.64
C THR A 96 -19.19 -10.30 6.55
N LEU A 97 -17.93 -10.68 6.77
CA LEU A 97 -16.98 -9.88 7.53
C LEU A 97 -16.75 -8.50 6.89
N ALA A 98 -16.64 -8.44 5.56
CA ALA A 98 -16.48 -7.20 4.82
C ALA A 98 -17.72 -6.28 4.91
N ILE A 99 -18.93 -6.87 4.92
CA ILE A 99 -20.19 -6.16 5.19
C ILE A 99 -20.17 -5.56 6.60
N VAL A 100 -19.81 -6.36 7.61
CA VAL A 100 -19.75 -5.93 9.01
C VAL A 100 -18.74 -4.81 9.21
N GLU A 101 -17.56 -4.90 8.61
CA GLU A 101 -16.56 -3.83 8.68
C GLU A 101 -17.07 -2.53 8.04
N THR A 102 -17.72 -2.63 6.88
CA THR A 102 -18.30 -1.48 6.18
C THR A 102 -19.41 -0.82 7.02
N ALA A 103 -20.22 -1.61 7.71
CA ALA A 103 -21.25 -1.09 8.63
C ALA A 103 -20.64 -0.44 9.88
N ARG A 104 -19.53 -0.98 10.41
CA ARG A 104 -18.82 -0.44 11.57
C ARG A 104 -18.09 0.88 11.26
N ASN A 105 -17.52 1.00 10.07
CA ASN A 105 -16.69 2.14 9.66
C ASN A 105 -17.45 3.04 8.66
N SER A 106 -18.48 3.74 9.14
CA SER A 106 -19.33 4.62 8.33
C SER A 106 -18.74 6.03 8.12
N THR A 107 -17.52 6.08 7.59
CA THR A 107 -16.80 7.35 7.33
C THR A 107 -17.47 8.12 6.20
N ILE A 108 -17.93 9.34 6.47
CA ILE A 108 -18.52 10.19 5.43
C ILE A 108 -17.37 10.87 4.68
N MET A 109 -17.12 10.44 3.43
CA MET A 109 -16.08 11.06 2.60
C MET A 109 -16.53 12.42 2.09
N LEU A 110 -15.66 13.42 2.19
CA LEU A 110 -15.89 14.73 1.58
C LEU A 110 -16.02 14.55 0.07
N SER A 111 -17.01 15.20 -0.53
CA SER A 111 -17.27 15.10 -1.97
C SER A 111 -16.43 16.10 -2.76
N GLU A 112 -16.37 17.36 -2.31
CA GLU A 112 -15.73 18.46 -3.04
C GLU A 112 -14.70 19.23 -2.22
N THR A 113 -13.87 20.01 -2.90
CA THR A 113 -12.93 20.90 -2.19
C THR A 113 -13.67 22.08 -1.59
N ILE A 114 -13.57 22.25 -0.27
CA ILE A 114 -14.19 23.35 0.47
C ILE A 114 -13.14 24.15 1.24
N THR A 115 -13.44 25.41 1.54
CA THR A 115 -12.69 26.20 2.51
C THR A 115 -13.61 26.45 3.70
N ALA A 116 -13.19 26.04 4.89
CA ALA A 116 -13.99 26.16 6.10
C ALA A 116 -13.10 26.63 7.25
N ASN A 117 -13.67 27.46 8.13
CA ASN A 117 -13.12 27.63 9.47
C ASN A 117 -13.55 26.40 10.28
N LEU A 118 -12.58 25.69 10.85
CA LEU A 118 -12.83 24.48 11.60
C LEU A 118 -12.19 24.57 12.97
N ARG A 119 -12.88 23.96 13.94
CA ARG A 119 -12.35 23.68 15.26
C ARG A 119 -12.30 22.19 15.44
N GLY A 120 -11.15 21.70 15.85
CA GLY A 120 -10.99 20.27 16.03
C GLY A 120 -9.88 19.90 16.98
N ARG A 121 -10.00 18.70 17.54
CA ARG A 121 -9.05 18.13 18.47
C ARG A 121 -7.95 17.41 17.70
N VAL A 122 -6.70 17.71 18.03
CA VAL A 122 -5.53 17.00 17.48
C VAL A 122 -5.50 15.59 18.07
N LYS A 123 -5.76 14.55 17.26
CA LYS A 123 -5.61 13.15 17.67
C LYS A 123 -4.17 12.67 17.55
N TRP A 124 -3.53 13.10 16.48
CA TRP A 124 -2.19 12.66 16.12
C TRP A 124 -1.48 13.76 15.35
N ARG A 125 -0.15 13.78 15.45
CA ARG A 125 0.73 14.72 14.75
C ARG A 125 1.87 13.93 14.11
N ASP A 126 2.29 14.38 12.95
CA ASP A 126 3.43 13.85 12.21
C ASP A 126 4.31 15.04 11.83
N PRO A 127 5.62 15.03 12.16
CA PRO A 127 6.52 16.03 11.62
C PRO A 127 6.45 16.03 10.09
N SER A 128 6.77 17.16 9.47
CA SER A 128 6.96 17.30 8.03
C SER A 128 8.32 17.96 7.79
N THR A 129 8.87 17.81 6.58
CA THR A 129 10.19 18.34 6.20
C THR A 129 10.31 19.83 6.58
N ASP A 130 11.48 20.22 7.10
CA ASP A 130 11.79 21.60 7.48
C ASP A 130 10.91 22.21 8.58
N GLY A 131 10.56 21.45 9.64
CA GLY A 131 9.84 21.99 10.80
C GLY A 131 8.38 22.36 10.51
N LYS A 132 7.81 21.79 9.45
CA LYS A 132 6.36 21.81 9.17
C LYS A 132 5.71 20.65 9.92
N TRP A 133 4.39 20.67 10.07
CA TRP A 133 3.66 19.60 10.76
C TRP A 133 2.37 19.22 10.04
N SER A 134 2.02 17.95 10.11
CA SER A 134 0.71 17.43 9.69
C SER A 134 -0.03 16.86 10.90
N TYR A 135 -1.32 17.11 10.97
CA TYR A 135 -2.18 16.77 12.10
C TYR A 135 -3.37 15.96 11.63
N LEU A 136 -3.69 14.88 12.33
CA LEU A 136 -4.99 14.23 12.23
C LEU A 136 -5.92 14.89 13.23
N VAL A 137 -6.87 15.65 12.73
CA VAL A 137 -7.78 16.48 13.53
C VAL A 137 -9.17 15.88 13.49
N GLN A 138 -9.74 15.60 14.66
CA GLN A 138 -11.16 15.26 14.77
C GLN A 138 -11.97 16.55 14.84
N ILE A 139 -12.86 16.76 13.88
CA ILE A 139 -13.67 17.96 13.79
C ILE A 139 -14.71 17.97 14.91
N ILE A 140 -14.78 19.08 15.64
CA ILE A 140 -15.78 19.34 16.69
C ILE A 140 -16.84 20.30 16.13
N GLU A 141 -16.38 21.42 15.56
CA GLU A 141 -17.25 22.44 14.98
C GLU A 141 -16.75 22.84 13.59
N THR A 142 -17.70 23.11 12.70
CA THR A 142 -17.46 23.75 11.41
C THR A 142 -18.49 24.86 11.21
N ASN A 143 -18.17 25.85 10.39
CA ASN A 143 -19.16 26.86 10.00
C ASN A 143 -20.42 26.21 9.39
N ARG A 144 -21.57 26.86 9.63
CA ARG A 144 -22.97 26.35 9.67
C ARG A 144 -23.53 25.43 8.55
N ASN A 145 -22.78 25.06 7.51
CA ASN A 145 -23.31 24.28 6.37
C ASN A 145 -22.69 22.89 6.15
N TYR A 146 -21.82 22.40 7.05
CA TYR A 146 -21.16 21.08 6.88
C TYR A 146 -21.30 20.18 8.11
N SER A 147 -22.54 19.96 8.57
CA SER A 147 -22.85 19.05 9.68
C SER A 147 -22.31 17.63 9.47
N ASP A 148 -22.25 17.18 8.21
CA ASP A 148 -21.79 15.83 7.84
C ASP A 148 -20.30 15.58 8.12
N LEU A 149 -19.51 16.63 8.33
CA LEU A 149 -18.09 16.54 8.68
C LEU A 149 -17.84 16.51 10.20
N ILE A 150 -18.87 16.75 11.01
CA ILE A 150 -18.74 16.75 12.47
C ILE A 150 -18.37 15.34 12.94
N LEU A 151 -17.44 15.25 13.90
CA LEU A 151 -16.86 14.02 14.47
C LEU A 151 -15.99 13.17 13.52
N GLN A 152 -15.87 13.54 12.24
CA GLN A 152 -14.98 12.87 11.29
C GLN A 152 -13.52 13.29 11.51
N ASN A 153 -12.58 12.41 11.16
CA ASN A 153 -11.15 12.74 11.20
C ASN A 153 -10.69 13.31 9.85
N VAL A 154 -9.88 14.36 9.89
CA VAL A 154 -9.34 15.04 8.73
C VAL A 154 -7.84 15.21 8.87
N LEU A 155 -7.10 14.94 7.80
CA LEU A 155 -5.65 15.14 7.76
C LEU A 155 -5.33 16.57 7.30
N LEU A 156 -4.69 17.37 8.15
CA LEU A 156 -4.39 18.77 7.89
C LEU A 156 -2.90 19.05 8.00
N SER A 157 -2.31 19.59 6.96
CA SER A 157 -0.92 20.05 6.96
C SER A 157 -0.82 21.56 7.23
N VAL A 158 0.17 21.97 8.00
CA VAL A 158 0.51 23.39 8.21
C VAL A 158 1.80 23.66 7.46
N THR A 159 1.74 24.54 6.46
CA THR A 159 2.85 24.81 5.54
C THR A 159 3.90 25.76 6.11
N LYS A 160 3.57 26.49 7.19
CA LYS A 160 4.48 27.41 7.89
C LYS A 160 5.15 26.71 9.08
N LYS A 161 6.42 27.07 9.33
CA LYS A 161 7.14 26.66 10.54
C LYS A 161 6.42 27.21 11.78
N HIS A 162 6.18 26.35 12.76
CA HIS A 162 5.53 26.69 14.02
C HIS A 162 5.88 25.65 15.07
N ASP A 163 5.68 25.99 16.33
CA ASP A 163 5.78 25.04 17.43
C ASP A 163 4.64 24.02 17.35
N PRO A 164 4.91 22.72 17.58
CA PRO A 164 3.91 21.67 17.41
C PRO A 164 2.77 21.77 18.43
N PHE A 165 1.54 21.65 17.96
CA PHE A 165 0.38 21.46 18.84
C PHE A 165 0.45 20.09 19.52
N ILE A 166 -0.06 20.02 20.76
CA ILE A 166 -0.03 18.81 21.58
C ILE A 166 -1.21 17.90 21.20
N SER A 167 -1.02 16.58 21.26
CA SER A 167 -2.14 15.65 21.09
C SER A 167 -3.18 15.83 22.20
N GLY A 168 -4.44 16.02 21.83
CA GLY A 168 -5.54 16.36 22.73
C GLY A 168 -5.91 17.85 22.70
N GLU A 169 -5.02 18.72 22.24
CA GLU A 169 -5.26 20.16 22.12
C GLU A 169 -6.33 20.44 21.04
N ILE A 170 -7.15 21.47 21.27
CA ILE A 170 -8.12 21.94 20.29
C ILE A 170 -7.48 23.08 19.52
N ILE A 171 -7.52 22.98 18.20
CA ILE A 171 -7.00 24.01 17.30
C ILE A 171 -8.13 24.61 16.47
N GLU A 172 -8.06 25.92 16.26
CA GLU A 172 -8.99 26.69 15.44
C GLU A 172 -8.25 27.33 14.26
N GLY A 173 -8.77 27.16 13.05
CA GLY A 173 -8.21 27.83 11.88
C GLY A 173 -8.96 27.59 10.59
N THR A 174 -8.70 28.46 9.61
CA THR A 174 -9.23 28.33 8.25
C THR A 174 -8.39 27.34 7.45
N ALA A 175 -9.03 26.26 7.01
CA ALA A 175 -8.40 25.21 6.25
C ALA A 175 -9.07 25.02 4.89
N ARG A 176 -8.26 24.66 3.90
CA ARG A 176 -8.74 24.13 2.63
C ARG A 176 -8.80 22.61 2.75
N LEU A 177 -10.02 22.07 2.68
CA LEU A 177 -10.28 20.64 2.68
C LEU A 177 -10.49 20.15 1.25
N SER A 178 -9.98 18.97 0.96
CA SER A 178 -10.15 18.30 -0.32
C SER A 178 -10.56 16.85 -0.11
N PRO A 179 -11.39 16.29 -1.03
CA PRO A 179 -11.71 14.88 -1.00
C PRO A 179 -10.43 14.06 -1.08
N PRO A 180 -10.34 12.93 -0.38
CA PRO A 180 -9.24 11.99 -0.54
C PRO A 180 -9.03 11.62 -2.02
N SER A 181 -7.78 11.73 -2.49
CA SER A 181 -7.44 11.41 -3.87
C SER A 181 -7.81 9.96 -4.20
N GLY A 182 -8.53 9.77 -5.31
CA GLY A 182 -8.75 8.45 -5.89
C GLY A 182 -7.50 7.92 -6.60
N PRO A 183 -7.62 6.82 -7.37
CA PRO A 183 -6.57 6.35 -8.26
C PRO A 183 -6.13 7.45 -9.23
N SER A 184 -4.83 7.50 -9.56
CA SER A 184 -4.29 8.48 -10.51
C SER A 184 -4.48 8.08 -11.98
N LEU A 185 -4.71 6.79 -12.25
CA LEU A 185 -5.07 6.19 -13.54
C LEU A 185 -6.00 4.98 -13.30
N PRO A 186 -6.78 4.57 -14.32
CA PRO A 186 -7.64 3.41 -14.23
C PRO A 186 -6.86 2.13 -13.86
N GLY A 187 -7.35 1.41 -12.86
CA GLY A 187 -6.74 0.18 -12.36
C GLY A 187 -5.54 0.34 -11.42
N LEU A 188 -5.15 1.59 -11.09
CA LEU A 188 -4.14 1.89 -10.07
C LEU A 188 -4.68 1.80 -8.64
N PHE A 189 -3.76 1.88 -7.67
CA PHE A 189 -4.04 1.85 -6.25
C PHE A 189 -5.03 2.95 -5.81
N ASP A 190 -6.17 2.57 -5.24
CA ASP A 190 -7.16 3.50 -4.71
C ASP A 190 -6.83 3.92 -3.27
N SER A 191 -6.29 5.14 -3.11
CA SER A 191 -5.99 5.68 -1.79
C SER A 191 -7.24 6.08 -1.00
N SER A 192 -8.37 6.32 -1.67
CA SER A 192 -9.62 6.72 -1.03
C SER A 192 -10.29 5.57 -0.28
N PHE A 193 -10.20 4.34 -0.80
CA PHE A 193 -10.62 3.10 -0.14
C PHE A 193 -9.99 2.97 1.26
N PHE A 194 -8.66 3.01 1.36
CA PHE A 194 -7.99 2.82 2.66
C PHE A 194 -8.22 3.98 3.64
N LYS A 195 -8.40 5.21 3.12
CA LYS A 195 -8.73 6.37 3.98
C LYS A 195 -10.14 6.26 4.56
N TYR A 196 -11.09 5.72 3.79
CA TYR A 196 -12.43 5.42 4.28
C TYR A 196 -12.40 4.45 5.47
N TYR A 197 -11.75 3.29 5.34
CA TYR A 197 -11.66 2.29 6.42
C TYR A 197 -10.81 2.76 7.62
N LYS A 198 -9.93 3.75 7.43
CA LYS A 198 -9.19 4.41 8.52
C LYS A 198 -9.95 5.56 9.21
N GLY A 199 -11.18 5.87 8.79
CA GLY A 199 -11.94 6.97 9.40
C GLY A 199 -11.47 8.35 8.99
N VAL A 200 -10.80 8.50 7.84
CA VAL A 200 -10.28 9.79 7.34
C VAL A 200 -11.18 10.30 6.22
N SER A 201 -11.96 11.33 6.52
CA SER A 201 -12.97 11.90 5.63
C SER A 201 -12.39 12.82 4.55
N ALA A 202 -11.37 13.61 4.90
CA ALA A 202 -10.78 14.62 4.03
C ALA A 202 -9.29 14.81 4.31
N ALA A 203 -8.59 15.42 3.35
CA ALA A 203 -7.20 15.87 3.50
C ALA A 203 -7.07 17.33 3.04
N GLY A 204 -6.19 18.09 3.68
CA GLY A 204 -6.11 19.52 3.44
C GLY A 204 -4.88 20.20 4.06
N PHE A 205 -4.91 21.53 4.00
CA PHE A 205 -3.91 22.37 4.64
C PHE A 205 -4.54 23.63 5.23
N PHE A 206 -3.96 24.15 6.30
CA PHE A 206 -4.34 25.44 6.87
C PHE A 206 -3.73 26.60 6.06
N TYR A 207 -4.47 27.69 5.88
CA TYR A 207 -3.95 28.90 5.22
C TYR A 207 -2.98 29.67 6.12
N SER A 208 -3.20 29.62 7.43
CA SER A 208 -2.35 30.23 8.46
C SER A 208 -2.02 29.21 9.55
N ILE A 209 -1.10 29.55 10.45
CA ILE A 209 -0.88 28.75 11.66
C ILE A 209 -2.20 28.80 12.46
N PRO A 210 -2.81 27.66 12.81
CA PRO A 210 -4.05 27.66 13.59
C PRO A 210 -3.75 28.15 15.02
N ARG A 211 -4.78 28.60 15.72
CA ARG A 211 -4.65 29.05 17.12
C ARG A 211 -5.03 27.93 18.06
N ALA A 212 -4.25 27.76 19.12
CA ALA A 212 -4.64 26.95 20.26
C ALA A 212 -5.91 27.54 20.89
N TYR A 213 -6.95 26.73 20.99
CA TYR A 213 -8.20 27.08 21.65
C TYR A 213 -8.27 26.29 22.96
N GLN A 214 -8.13 26.97 24.09
CA GLN A 214 -8.36 26.37 25.41
C GLN A 214 -9.82 26.61 25.78
N PRO A 215 -10.70 25.60 25.76
CA PRO A 215 -12.03 25.79 26.30
C PRO A 215 -11.94 25.79 27.84
N TYR A 216 -12.73 26.66 28.48
CA TYR A 216 -13.02 26.55 29.90
C TYR A 216 -13.92 25.33 30.11
N TYR A 217 -13.35 24.17 30.44
CA TYR A 217 -14.12 22.97 30.80
C TYR A 217 -13.77 22.48 32.20
N ASN A 218 -14.72 22.69 33.11
CA ASN A 218 -14.83 22.03 34.40
C ASN A 218 -15.66 20.75 34.16
N ASN A 219 -15.05 19.55 34.30
CA ASN A 219 -15.65 18.24 34.67
C ASN A 219 -14.89 17.02 34.13
N ASN A 220 -14.00 16.48 34.97
CA ASN A 220 -13.90 15.11 35.52
C ASN A 220 -14.33 13.82 34.77
N TRP A 221 -14.76 13.82 33.51
CA TRP A 221 -15.02 12.56 32.76
C TRP A 221 -14.34 12.48 31.39
N GLU A 222 -13.11 13.00 31.27
CA GLU A 222 -12.27 12.60 30.15
C GLU A 222 -12.00 11.10 30.21
N ASN A 223 -12.48 10.39 29.18
CA ASN A 223 -12.25 8.97 28.97
C ASN A 223 -10.77 8.63 29.23
N LEU A 224 -10.51 7.72 30.18
CA LEU A 224 -9.18 7.19 30.50
C LEU A 224 -8.38 6.83 29.23
N SER A 225 -9.07 6.35 28.19
CA SER A 225 -8.50 6.03 26.88
C SER A 225 -7.88 7.24 26.16
N LEU A 226 -8.46 8.43 26.26
CA LEU A 226 -7.92 9.65 25.64
C LEU A 226 -6.63 10.10 26.33
N LYS A 227 -6.59 10.04 27.67
CA LYS A 227 -5.38 10.36 28.45
C LYS A 227 -4.24 9.38 28.18
N ILE A 228 -4.55 8.09 28.09
CA ILE A 228 -3.56 7.07 27.72
C ILE A 228 -3.05 7.33 26.29
N GLN A 229 -3.94 7.66 25.35
CA GLN A 229 -3.55 7.91 23.96
C GLN A 229 -2.68 9.17 23.82
N SER A 230 -3.03 10.27 24.50
CA SER A 230 -2.20 11.48 24.50
C SER A 230 -0.84 11.23 25.13
N PHE A 231 -0.78 10.52 26.27
CA PHE A 231 0.46 10.16 26.94
C PHE A 231 1.38 9.32 26.04
N VAL A 232 0.86 8.28 25.39
CA VAL A 232 1.65 7.44 24.47
C VAL A 232 2.18 8.27 23.29
N ASN A 233 1.34 9.14 22.71
CA ASN A 233 1.75 10.00 21.61
C ASN A 233 2.82 11.02 22.03
N GLU A 234 2.72 11.56 23.25
CA GLU A 234 3.69 12.49 23.80
C GLU A 234 5.03 11.79 24.06
N LEU A 235 5.02 10.63 24.72
CA LEU A 235 6.21 9.79 24.89
C LEU A 235 6.89 9.49 23.56
N ARG A 236 6.12 9.06 22.56
CA ARG A 236 6.62 8.79 21.21
C ARG A 236 7.31 10.01 20.61
N THR A 237 6.67 11.18 20.67
CA THR A 237 7.25 12.40 20.10
C THR A 237 8.53 12.79 20.83
N ASN A 238 8.54 12.70 22.16
CA ASN A 238 9.67 13.07 23.00
C ASN A 238 10.87 12.15 22.72
N ILE A 239 10.65 10.83 22.58
CA ILE A 239 11.67 9.87 22.17
C ILE A 239 12.23 10.25 20.79
N GLY A 240 11.37 10.56 19.81
CA GLY A 240 11.79 10.95 18.47
C GLY A 240 12.65 12.22 18.45
N ILE A 241 12.23 13.26 19.17
CA ILE A 241 13.00 14.52 19.30
C ILE A 241 14.34 14.25 20.00
N TYR A 242 14.33 13.47 21.08
CA TYR A 242 15.53 13.15 21.85
C TYR A 242 16.58 12.41 21.01
N ILE A 243 16.16 11.39 20.24
CA ILE A 243 17.05 10.64 19.33
C ILE A 243 17.66 11.58 18.27
N ARG A 244 16.83 12.41 17.61
CA ARG A 244 17.30 13.37 16.59
C ARG A 244 18.24 14.44 17.15
N LYS A 245 18.12 14.78 18.43
CA LYS A 245 19.04 15.72 19.09
C LYS A 245 20.41 15.08 19.36
N LYS A 246 20.46 13.77 19.58
CA LYS A 246 21.71 13.02 19.86
C LYS A 246 22.43 12.55 18.60
N ILE A 247 21.68 12.22 17.55
CA ILE A 247 22.21 11.74 16.27
C ILE A 247 21.81 12.77 15.20
N PRO A 248 22.73 13.55 14.64
CA PRO A 248 22.40 14.57 13.64
C PRO A 248 22.12 13.96 12.26
N GLY A 249 21.41 14.71 11.41
CA GLY A 249 21.17 14.38 10.00
C GLY A 249 20.17 13.24 9.77
N ASP A 250 20.20 12.67 8.56
CA ASP A 250 19.30 11.59 8.15
C ASP A 250 19.45 10.32 8.98
N VAL A 251 20.65 10.06 9.51
CA VAL A 251 20.91 8.94 10.42
C VAL A 251 20.00 9.03 11.65
N GLY A 252 19.89 10.20 12.26
CA GLY A 252 19.00 10.43 13.40
C GLY A 252 17.52 10.40 13.03
N ALA A 253 17.18 10.86 11.83
CA ALA A 253 15.81 10.78 11.32
C ALA A 253 15.37 9.32 11.11
N ILE A 254 16.22 8.47 10.53
CA ILE A 254 15.96 7.02 10.38
C ILE A 254 15.95 6.32 11.73
N ALA A 255 16.85 6.70 12.65
CA ALA A 255 16.86 6.14 14.00
C ALA A 255 15.55 6.42 14.76
N ALA A 256 15.07 7.67 14.69
CA ALA A 256 13.77 8.03 15.24
C ALA A 256 12.65 7.26 14.52
N ALA A 257 12.66 7.19 13.19
CA ALA A 257 11.67 6.44 12.42
C ALA A 257 11.59 4.94 12.78
N LEU A 258 12.72 4.30 13.11
CA LEU A 258 12.73 2.89 13.54
C LEU A 258 12.06 2.66 14.89
N VAL A 259 12.15 3.63 15.80
CA VAL A 259 11.57 3.55 17.14
C VAL A 259 10.13 4.06 17.16
N THR A 260 9.86 5.14 16.44
CA THR A 260 8.63 5.92 16.53
C THR A 260 7.85 5.97 15.21
N ASP A 261 8.27 5.35 14.10
CA ASP A 261 7.63 5.42 12.76
C ASP A 261 7.43 6.85 12.20
N GLU A 262 8.17 7.84 12.69
CA GLU A 262 8.18 9.21 12.16
C GLU A 262 9.16 9.34 10.98
N ARG A 263 8.66 9.25 9.73
CA ARG A 263 9.51 9.17 8.52
C ARG A 263 9.80 10.50 7.84
N HIS A 264 8.96 11.49 8.07
CA HIS A 264 8.97 12.74 7.31
C HIS A 264 10.17 13.65 7.59
N ALA A 265 11.00 13.31 8.57
CA ALA A 265 12.25 14.01 8.86
C ALA A 265 13.43 13.55 7.98
N ILE A 266 13.26 12.48 7.21
CA ILE A 266 14.32 11.93 6.32
C ILE A 266 14.33 12.74 5.03
N SER A 267 15.53 13.09 4.55
CA SER A 267 15.71 13.82 3.29
C SER A 267 15.10 13.09 2.09
N ILE A 268 14.79 13.87 1.04
CA ILE A 268 14.21 13.31 -0.17
C ILE A 268 15.25 12.47 -0.91
N GLU A 269 16.52 12.86 -0.86
CA GLU A 269 17.66 12.18 -1.48
C GLU A 269 17.85 10.79 -0.85
N THR A 270 17.99 10.71 0.47
CA THR A 270 18.13 9.43 1.19
C THR A 270 16.90 8.54 0.99
N THR A 271 15.71 9.12 0.96
CA THR A 271 14.48 8.37 0.65
C THR A 271 14.51 7.78 -0.77
N GLN A 272 15.03 8.52 -1.75
CA GLN A 272 15.18 8.03 -3.13
C GLN A 272 16.24 6.93 -3.23
N ASP A 273 17.37 7.08 -2.55
CA ASP A 273 18.44 6.06 -2.51
C ASP A 273 17.95 4.75 -1.90
N LEU A 274 17.22 4.82 -0.79
CA LEU A 274 16.59 3.66 -0.15
C LEU A 274 15.54 3.02 -1.08
N GLN A 275 14.82 3.81 -1.87
CA GLN A 275 13.88 3.28 -2.86
C GLN A 275 14.56 2.62 -4.05
N LYS A 276 15.64 3.19 -4.59
CA LYS A 276 16.39 2.61 -5.72
C LYS A 276 17.11 1.33 -5.30
N SER A 277 17.72 1.33 -4.12
CA SER A 277 18.40 0.17 -3.54
C SER A 277 17.45 -0.91 -3.00
N GLY A 278 16.13 -0.67 -2.94
CA GLY A 278 15.15 -1.62 -2.39
C GLY A 278 15.13 -1.72 -0.86
N LEU A 279 15.83 -0.82 -0.17
CA LEU A 279 15.95 -0.75 1.28
C LEU A 279 14.87 0.12 1.96
N THR A 280 13.88 0.66 1.23
CA THR A 280 12.78 1.47 1.81
C THR A 280 12.06 0.78 2.96
N HIS A 281 11.98 -0.56 2.93
CA HIS A 281 11.32 -1.34 3.96
C HIS A 281 12.02 -1.26 5.32
N ILE A 282 13.30 -0.86 5.38
CA ILE A 282 14.06 -0.66 6.62
C ILE A 282 13.52 0.54 7.41
N ILE A 283 13.08 1.60 6.72
CA ILE A 283 12.51 2.79 7.36
C ILE A 283 11.14 2.46 7.99
N ALA A 284 10.49 1.40 7.54
CA ALA A 284 9.23 0.94 8.09
C ALA A 284 9.46 -0.07 9.20
N ILE A 285 8.66 0.03 10.27
CA ILE A 285 8.67 -0.99 11.32
C ILE A 285 8.22 -2.32 10.71
N SER A 286 9.14 -3.27 10.73
CA SER A 286 9.04 -4.55 10.07
C SER A 286 8.79 -5.68 11.07
N GLY A 287 8.40 -6.86 10.57
CA GLY A 287 8.30 -8.10 11.37
C GLY A 287 9.61 -8.47 12.04
N LEU A 288 10.74 -8.15 11.41
CA LEU A 288 12.08 -8.38 11.94
C LEU A 288 12.30 -7.58 13.23
N ASN A 289 11.88 -6.30 13.26
CA ASN A 289 12.03 -5.45 14.44
C ASN A 289 11.26 -6.03 15.63
N MET A 290 10.00 -6.43 15.43
CA MET A 290 9.16 -7.01 16.49
C MET A 290 9.70 -8.37 16.97
N THR A 291 10.20 -9.20 16.05
CA THR A 291 10.73 -10.53 16.38
C THR A 291 12.06 -10.43 17.13
N ILE A 292 12.96 -9.55 16.70
CA ILE A 292 14.24 -9.32 17.39
C ILE A 292 13.98 -8.66 18.74
N ALA A 293 13.09 -7.67 18.82
CA ALA A 293 12.77 -7.00 20.08
C ALA A 293 12.24 -8.00 21.13
N SER A 294 11.27 -8.82 20.74
CA SER A 294 10.68 -9.83 21.61
C SER A 294 11.65 -10.95 21.97
N GLY A 295 12.43 -11.41 20.99
CA GLY A 295 13.40 -12.49 21.15
C GLY A 295 14.56 -12.08 22.04
N LEU A 296 15.12 -10.89 21.85
CA LEU A 296 16.18 -10.36 22.69
C LEU A 296 15.71 -10.18 24.14
N PHE A 297 14.53 -9.57 24.33
CA PHE A 297 13.95 -9.43 25.66
C PHE A 297 13.70 -10.78 26.33
N PHE A 298 13.12 -11.74 25.59
CA PHE A 298 12.90 -13.10 26.07
C PHE A 298 14.19 -13.77 26.51
N LEU A 299 15.26 -13.68 25.71
CA LEU A 299 16.56 -14.28 26.01
C LEU A 299 17.21 -13.63 27.23
N VAL A 300 17.23 -12.29 27.30
CA VAL A 300 17.81 -11.56 28.43
C VAL A 300 17.08 -11.90 29.72
N MET A 301 15.74 -11.81 29.73
CA MET A 301 14.95 -12.15 30.92
C MET A 301 15.14 -13.60 31.33
N ARG A 302 15.15 -14.53 30.36
CA ARG A 302 15.39 -15.94 30.65
C ARG A 302 16.77 -16.16 31.26
N SER A 303 17.81 -15.51 30.74
CA SER A 303 19.17 -15.61 31.26
C SER A 303 19.28 -15.04 32.68
N ILE A 304 18.65 -13.88 32.95
CA ILE A 304 18.63 -13.26 34.28
C ILE A 304 17.94 -14.20 35.28
N PHE A 305 16.72 -14.66 35.00
CA PHE A 305 16.01 -15.55 35.91
C PHE A 305 16.68 -16.93 36.06
N SER A 306 17.35 -17.43 35.02
CA SER A 306 18.10 -18.68 35.09
C SER A 306 19.35 -18.59 35.96
N ALA A 307 19.85 -17.39 36.26
CA ALA A 307 20.96 -17.20 37.18
C ALA A 307 20.55 -17.30 38.66
N PHE A 308 19.24 -17.28 38.96
CA PHE A 308 18.70 -17.33 40.33
C PHE A 308 17.95 -18.66 40.59
N PRO A 309 18.52 -19.58 41.39
CA PRO A 309 17.95 -20.92 41.63
C PRO A 309 16.50 -20.93 42.14
N ILE A 310 16.13 -19.95 42.97
CA ILE A 310 14.78 -19.82 43.56
C ILE A 310 13.69 -19.71 42.48
N PHE A 311 13.98 -18.97 41.40
CA PHE A 311 13.03 -18.76 40.31
C PHE A 311 12.98 -19.96 39.36
N THR A 312 14.08 -20.71 39.19
CA THR A 312 14.12 -21.92 38.35
C THR A 312 13.27 -23.06 38.90
N GLU A 313 13.20 -23.20 40.23
CA GLU A 313 12.48 -24.30 40.89
C GLU A 313 10.99 -23.98 41.12
N SER A 314 10.66 -22.71 41.36
CA SER A 314 9.29 -22.30 41.73
C SER A 314 8.40 -21.95 40.54
N PHE A 315 8.99 -21.53 39.41
CA PHE A 315 8.22 -21.02 38.26
C PHE A 315 8.76 -21.50 36.92
N SER A 316 7.86 -21.61 35.93
CA SER A 316 8.29 -21.78 34.55
C SER A 316 8.87 -20.47 34.01
N ILE A 317 10.20 -20.30 34.10
CA ILE A 317 10.94 -19.14 33.57
C ILE A 317 10.57 -18.86 32.12
N LYS A 318 10.35 -19.94 31.36
CA LYS A 318 9.87 -19.91 29.97
C LYS A 318 8.59 -19.08 29.84
N LYS A 319 7.60 -19.29 30.71
CA LYS A 319 6.31 -18.59 30.67
C LYS A 319 6.44 -17.13 31.11
N ILE A 320 7.20 -16.87 32.18
CA ILE A 320 7.45 -15.50 32.65
C ILE A 320 8.15 -14.66 31.56
N SER A 321 9.20 -15.21 30.96
CA SER A 321 9.97 -14.53 29.91
C SER A 321 9.11 -14.26 28.66
N SER A 322 8.21 -15.19 28.32
CA SER A 322 7.28 -15.02 27.19
C SER A 322 6.24 -13.95 27.47
N PHE A 323 5.69 -13.92 28.68
CA PHE A 323 4.75 -12.88 29.09
C PHE A 323 5.41 -11.50 29.08
N GLY A 324 6.62 -11.38 29.61
CA GLY A 324 7.40 -10.15 29.53
C GLY A 324 7.73 -9.74 28.09
N ALA A 325 8.02 -10.69 27.20
CA ALA A 325 8.22 -10.41 25.77
C ALA A 325 6.94 -9.89 25.09
N ILE A 326 5.76 -10.41 25.45
CA ILE A 326 4.47 -9.88 24.99
C ILE A 326 4.31 -8.43 25.46
N ILE A 327 4.56 -8.13 26.73
CA ILE A 327 4.49 -6.76 27.26
C ILE A 327 5.42 -5.83 26.48
N THR A 328 6.67 -6.26 26.26
CA THR A 328 7.68 -5.47 25.54
C THR A 328 7.26 -5.17 24.10
N VAL A 329 6.76 -6.17 23.39
CA VAL A 329 6.28 -6.00 22.01
C VAL A 329 5.03 -5.14 21.95
N THR A 330 4.12 -5.25 22.92
CA THR A 330 2.94 -4.39 23.03
C THR A 330 3.35 -2.94 23.30
N ALA A 331 4.29 -2.71 24.22
CA ALA A 331 4.82 -1.37 24.48
C ALA A 331 5.48 -0.78 23.23
N TYR A 332 6.33 -1.55 22.55
CA TYR A 332 6.97 -1.11 21.31
C TYR A 332 5.94 -0.83 20.20
N PHE A 333 4.89 -1.66 20.05
CA PHE A 333 3.81 -1.46 19.09
C PHE A 333 3.01 -0.17 19.35
N LEU A 334 2.75 0.16 20.62
CA LEU A 334 2.07 1.39 21.01
C LEU A 334 2.94 2.63 20.72
N ILE A 335 4.23 2.58 21.09
CA ILE A 335 5.20 3.66 20.82
C ILE A 335 5.41 3.85 19.32
N SER A 336 5.40 2.76 18.55
CA SER A 336 5.51 2.74 17.09
C SER A 336 4.36 3.48 16.38
N GLY A 337 3.25 3.79 17.06
CA GLY A 337 2.11 4.46 16.42
C GLY A 337 1.13 3.56 15.68
N ALA A 338 1.18 2.25 15.95
CA ALA A 338 0.25 1.27 15.42
C ALA A 338 0.06 1.32 13.89
N SER A 339 1.12 1.56 13.13
CA SER A 339 1.03 1.53 11.67
C SER A 339 0.66 0.13 11.16
N VAL A 340 0.08 0.07 9.96
CA VAL A 340 -0.44 -1.17 9.39
C VAL A 340 0.64 -2.27 9.32
N SER A 341 1.89 -1.90 9.04
CA SER A 341 3.02 -2.84 9.05
C SER A 341 3.32 -3.38 10.44
N ALA A 342 3.37 -2.47 11.44
CA ALA A 342 3.61 -2.82 12.83
C ALA A 342 2.49 -3.70 13.40
N GLN A 343 1.22 -3.46 13.03
CA GLN A 343 0.07 -4.27 13.46
C GLN A 343 0.22 -5.74 13.06
N ARG A 344 0.57 -6.01 11.81
CA ARG A 344 0.74 -7.39 11.32
C ARG A 344 1.88 -8.09 12.02
N ALA A 345 3.03 -7.41 12.12
CA ALA A 345 4.20 -7.90 12.84
C ALA A 345 3.89 -8.20 14.31
N TYR A 346 3.16 -7.29 14.97
CA TYR A 346 2.69 -7.43 16.33
C TYR A 346 1.81 -8.66 16.50
N PHE A 347 0.74 -8.82 15.70
CA PHE A 347 -0.15 -9.98 15.79
C PHE A 347 0.60 -11.29 15.53
N MET A 348 1.47 -11.35 14.52
CA MET A 348 2.29 -12.54 14.26
C MET A 348 3.18 -12.90 15.47
N THR A 349 3.84 -11.90 16.06
CA THR A 349 4.76 -12.08 17.19
C THR A 349 4.00 -12.50 18.45
N VAL A 350 2.90 -11.81 18.79
CA VAL A 350 2.10 -12.10 19.97
C VAL A 350 1.44 -13.46 19.89
N ILE A 351 0.85 -13.83 18.73
CA ILE A 351 0.25 -15.17 18.58
C ILE A 351 1.33 -16.26 18.73
N THR A 352 2.54 -16.03 18.20
CA THR A 352 3.67 -16.95 18.38
C THR A 352 4.07 -17.09 19.86
N LEU A 353 4.16 -15.98 20.59
CA LEU A 353 4.49 -15.98 22.02
C LEU A 353 3.37 -16.62 22.87
N ILE A 354 2.10 -16.38 22.54
CA ILE A 354 0.95 -17.05 23.18
C ILE A 354 1.01 -18.56 22.95
N ALA A 355 1.31 -19.00 21.73
CA ALA A 355 1.45 -20.43 21.48
C ALA A 355 2.61 -21.04 22.27
N TYR A 356 3.70 -20.31 22.47
CA TYR A 356 4.81 -20.73 23.33
C TYR A 356 4.41 -20.76 24.82
N LEU A 357 3.53 -19.87 25.29
CA LEU A 357 2.90 -19.92 26.62
C LEU A 357 2.01 -21.15 26.79
N CYS A 358 1.29 -21.55 25.74
CA CYS A 358 0.45 -22.75 25.70
C CYS A 358 1.23 -24.05 25.43
N ASP A 359 2.56 -23.99 25.41
CA ASP A 359 3.43 -25.13 25.10
C ASP A 359 3.10 -25.81 23.75
N LYS A 360 2.61 -25.01 22.78
CA LYS A 360 2.30 -25.45 21.41
C LYS A 360 3.39 -25.00 20.44
N TYR A 361 3.68 -25.86 19.46
CA TYR A 361 4.61 -25.54 18.37
C TYR A 361 3.89 -24.69 17.30
N PHE A 362 4.22 -23.40 17.24
CA PHE A 362 3.58 -22.44 16.30
C PHE A 362 4.34 -22.25 14.98
N ILE A 363 5.48 -22.90 14.83
CA ILE A 363 6.39 -22.64 13.71
C ILE A 363 5.91 -23.45 12.49
N GLY A 364 5.22 -22.79 11.56
CA GLY A 364 4.83 -23.38 10.28
C GLY A 364 3.72 -22.62 9.55
N LEU A 365 3.34 -23.10 8.36
CA LEU A 365 2.29 -22.49 7.53
C LEU A 365 0.93 -22.38 8.26
N ARG A 366 0.66 -23.28 9.22
CA ARG A 366 -0.57 -23.23 10.04
C ARG A 366 -0.59 -21.99 10.95
N GLY A 367 0.55 -21.59 11.51
CA GLY A 367 0.65 -20.38 12.33
C GLY A 367 0.33 -19.13 11.50
N ILE A 368 0.91 -19.03 10.30
CA ILE A 368 0.60 -17.95 9.35
C ILE A 368 -0.88 -17.94 8.99
N ALA A 369 -1.48 -19.10 8.72
CA ALA A 369 -2.88 -19.21 8.37
C ALA A 369 -3.80 -18.72 9.52
N ILE A 370 -3.48 -19.06 10.77
CA ILE A 370 -4.20 -18.57 11.95
C ILE A 370 -4.09 -17.04 12.06
N THR A 371 -2.89 -16.48 11.87
CA THR A 371 -2.71 -15.02 11.89
C THR A 371 -3.46 -14.34 10.75
N ALA A 372 -3.48 -14.92 9.54
CA ALA A 372 -4.26 -14.40 8.42
C ALA A 372 -5.77 -14.42 8.75
N ILE A 373 -6.30 -15.51 9.29
CA ILE A 373 -7.70 -15.61 9.73
C ILE A 373 -8.00 -14.52 10.76
N ALA A 374 -7.18 -14.37 11.79
CA ALA A 374 -7.40 -13.36 12.84
C ALA A 374 -7.44 -11.94 12.27
N ILE A 375 -6.51 -11.59 11.36
CA ILE A 375 -6.47 -10.25 10.75
C ILE A 375 -7.68 -10.03 9.84
N ILE A 376 -8.05 -11.00 8.99
CA ILE A 376 -9.20 -10.87 8.09
C ILE A 376 -10.52 -10.76 8.88
N CYS A 377 -10.64 -11.44 10.02
CA CYS A 377 -11.81 -11.31 10.89
C CYS A 377 -11.95 -9.91 11.51
N ILE A 378 -10.83 -9.22 11.80
CA ILE A 378 -10.86 -7.90 12.45
C ILE A 378 -10.90 -6.76 11.42
N PHE A 379 -10.12 -6.89 10.34
CA PHE A 379 -9.89 -5.87 9.30
C PHE A 379 -9.87 -6.51 7.90
N PRO A 380 -11.03 -6.95 7.36
CA PRO A 380 -11.08 -7.57 6.04
C PRO A 380 -10.60 -6.66 4.89
N SER A 381 -10.73 -5.34 5.02
CA SER A 381 -10.23 -4.33 4.07
C SER A 381 -8.71 -4.40 3.83
N GLU A 382 -7.94 -4.89 4.80
CA GLU A 382 -6.48 -5.01 4.70
C GLU A 382 -6.04 -5.98 3.60
N VAL A 383 -6.88 -6.94 3.20
CA VAL A 383 -6.58 -7.91 2.13
C VAL A 383 -6.33 -7.20 0.79
N MET A 384 -6.97 -6.05 0.56
CA MET A 384 -6.76 -5.25 -0.66
C MET A 384 -5.42 -4.50 -0.64
N GLY A 385 -4.79 -4.37 0.53
CA GLY A 385 -3.59 -3.55 0.73
C GLY A 385 -2.30 -4.23 0.29
N PRO A 386 -1.39 -3.51 -0.39
CA PRO A 386 -0.08 -4.05 -0.80
C PRO A 386 0.72 -4.57 0.40
N SER A 387 0.64 -3.87 1.53
CA SER A 387 1.38 -4.20 2.75
C SER A 387 1.01 -5.58 3.31
N PHE A 388 -0.29 -5.91 3.37
CA PHE A 388 -0.76 -7.23 3.80
C PHE A 388 -0.27 -8.31 2.83
N GLN A 389 -0.50 -8.10 1.54
CA GLN A 389 -0.18 -9.04 0.48
C GLN A 389 1.32 -9.38 0.44
N MET A 390 2.19 -8.37 0.43
CA MET A 390 3.65 -8.56 0.42
C MET A 390 4.16 -9.30 1.66
N SER A 391 3.63 -8.96 2.84
CA SER A 391 4.06 -9.55 4.11
C SER A 391 3.69 -11.04 4.20
N PHE A 392 2.46 -11.39 3.84
CA PHE A 392 1.99 -12.78 3.87
C PHE A 392 2.62 -13.63 2.76
N ALA A 393 2.81 -13.06 1.57
CA ALA A 393 3.53 -13.74 0.50
C ALA A 393 4.98 -14.05 0.90
N THR A 394 5.72 -13.05 1.41
CA THR A 394 7.11 -13.21 1.84
C THR A 394 7.26 -14.25 2.95
N THR A 395 6.47 -14.12 4.02
CA THR A 395 6.57 -15.04 5.17
C THR A 395 6.14 -16.47 4.82
N SER A 396 5.09 -16.64 4.02
CA SER A 396 4.65 -17.97 3.58
C SER A 396 5.64 -18.64 2.63
N ALA A 397 6.22 -17.90 1.69
CA ALA A 397 7.27 -18.40 0.80
C ALA A 397 8.53 -18.82 1.56
N LEU A 398 8.98 -18.01 2.54
CA LEU A 398 10.13 -18.33 3.40
C LEU A 398 9.89 -19.61 4.21
N ILE A 399 8.72 -19.73 4.86
CA ILE A 399 8.39 -20.90 5.69
C ILE A 399 8.20 -22.15 4.83
N ALA A 400 7.57 -22.03 3.66
CA ALA A 400 7.43 -23.13 2.71
C ALA A 400 8.80 -23.60 2.19
N SER A 401 9.69 -22.66 1.85
CA SER A 401 11.06 -22.97 1.40
C SER A 401 11.86 -23.70 2.48
N ASN A 402 11.80 -23.22 3.73
CA ASN A 402 12.51 -23.85 4.84
C ASN A 402 12.09 -25.32 5.07
N SER A 403 10.82 -25.65 4.83
CA SER A 403 10.33 -27.03 4.92
C SER A 403 10.95 -27.97 3.89
N ILE A 404 11.42 -27.43 2.76
CA ILE A 404 12.14 -28.16 1.70
C ILE A 404 13.60 -28.31 2.10
N TRP A 405 14.22 -27.26 2.65
CA TRP A 405 15.63 -27.29 3.07
C TRP A 405 15.89 -28.22 4.26
N ASN A 406 14.94 -28.35 5.19
CA ASN A 406 15.08 -29.26 6.34
C ASN A 406 14.88 -30.74 5.98
N LYS A 407 14.30 -31.06 4.81
CA LYS A 407 14.41 -32.41 4.25
C LYS A 407 15.81 -32.53 3.69
N ARG A 408 16.64 -33.36 4.32
CA ARG A 408 18.01 -33.70 3.90
C ARG A 408 18.07 -33.99 2.39
N ILE A 409 18.34 -32.96 1.59
CA ILE A 409 18.83 -33.12 0.23
C ILE A 409 20.31 -33.45 0.45
N PRO A 410 20.77 -34.69 0.19
CA PRO A 410 22.21 -34.93 0.12
C PRO A 410 22.75 -33.92 -0.90
N PRO A 411 23.81 -33.16 -0.57
CA PRO A 411 24.33 -32.16 -1.49
C PRO A 411 24.56 -32.82 -2.85
N HIS A 412 23.96 -32.24 -3.89
CA HIS A 412 24.11 -32.70 -5.27
C HIS A 412 25.62 -32.84 -5.57
N PRO A 413 26.09 -33.89 -6.27
CA PRO A 413 27.52 -34.19 -6.40
C PRO A 413 28.38 -33.10 -7.07
N LEU A 414 27.74 -32.13 -7.76
CA LEU A 414 28.38 -30.92 -8.28
C LEU A 414 28.69 -29.85 -7.21
N PHE A 415 28.07 -29.94 -6.03
CA PHE A 415 28.20 -29.01 -4.89
C PHE A 415 29.01 -29.59 -3.72
N VAL A 416 29.69 -30.72 -3.93
CA VAL A 416 30.65 -31.35 -2.98
C VAL A 416 32.10 -30.88 -3.25
N ILE A 417 32.30 -29.93 -4.18
CA ILE A 417 33.64 -29.49 -4.62
C ILE A 417 34.28 -28.44 -3.68
N LEU A 418 33.62 -28.05 -2.59
CA LEU A 418 34.28 -27.27 -1.53
C LEU A 418 34.88 -28.25 -0.52
N PRO A 419 36.22 -28.43 -0.51
CA PRO A 419 36.87 -29.29 0.47
C PRO A 419 36.55 -28.78 1.88
N ASP A 420 36.53 -29.69 2.87
CA ASP A 420 36.48 -29.43 4.32
C ASP A 420 37.71 -28.62 4.78
N LYS A 421 37.83 -27.38 4.31
CA LYS A 421 38.83 -26.41 4.73
C LYS A 421 38.17 -25.49 5.75
N GLY A 422 38.25 -25.92 7.01
CA GLY A 422 37.97 -25.10 8.19
C GLY A 422 36.49 -24.87 8.50
N ILE A 423 36.10 -25.24 9.73
CA ILE A 423 34.76 -25.03 10.32
C ILE A 423 34.29 -23.56 10.22
N VAL A 424 35.22 -22.62 10.20
CA VAL A 424 34.94 -21.18 10.11
C VAL A 424 34.48 -20.79 8.69
N LEU A 425 35.21 -21.22 7.65
CA LEU A 425 34.88 -20.85 6.26
C LEU A 425 33.53 -21.46 5.83
N THR A 426 33.28 -22.71 6.20
CA THR A 426 31.99 -23.38 5.92
C THR A 426 30.83 -22.70 6.63
N THR A 427 31.04 -22.20 7.86
CA THR A 427 30.03 -21.43 8.60
C THR A 427 29.72 -20.08 7.95
N ILE A 428 30.76 -19.33 7.53
CA ILE A 428 30.59 -18.03 6.85
C ILE A 428 29.86 -18.21 5.52
N VAL A 429 30.29 -19.16 4.68
CA VAL A 429 29.63 -19.44 3.40
C VAL A 429 28.17 -19.85 3.62
N ARG A 430 27.89 -20.67 4.63
CA ARG A 430 26.52 -21.07 4.97
C ARG A 430 25.67 -19.88 5.41
N PHE A 431 26.22 -18.97 6.20
CA PHE A 431 25.53 -17.75 6.66
C PHE A 431 25.12 -16.86 5.48
N PHE A 432 26.07 -16.51 4.61
CA PHE A 432 25.77 -15.69 3.42
C PHE A 432 24.83 -16.40 2.45
N LYS A 433 24.96 -17.72 2.29
CA LYS A 433 24.03 -18.52 1.47
C LYS A 433 22.60 -18.46 1.98
N VAL A 434 22.39 -18.54 3.30
CA VAL A 434 21.05 -18.43 3.90
C VAL A 434 20.48 -17.04 3.66
N ILE A 435 21.25 -15.98 3.91
CA ILE A 435 20.80 -14.59 3.70
C ILE A 435 20.47 -14.34 2.23
N PHE A 436 21.31 -14.81 1.31
CA PHE A 436 21.05 -14.69 -0.12
C PHE A 436 19.74 -15.38 -0.51
N LEU A 437 19.56 -16.63 -0.10
CA LEU A 437 18.36 -17.40 -0.44
C LEU A 437 17.09 -16.79 0.18
N THR A 438 17.12 -16.38 1.45
CA THR A 438 15.96 -15.75 2.09
C THR A 438 15.64 -14.40 1.45
N SER A 439 16.65 -13.60 1.11
CA SER A 439 16.47 -12.34 0.40
C SER A 439 15.90 -12.56 -1.00
N LEU A 440 16.42 -13.53 -1.74
CA LEU A 440 15.93 -13.87 -3.08
C LEU A 440 14.46 -14.33 -3.03
N ILE A 441 14.12 -15.26 -2.13
CA ILE A 441 12.74 -15.78 -1.99
C ILE A 441 11.80 -14.66 -1.54
N GLY A 442 12.22 -13.84 -0.58
CA GLY A 442 11.45 -12.71 -0.10
C GLY A 442 11.18 -11.71 -1.21
N SER A 443 12.22 -11.23 -1.89
CA SER A 443 12.10 -10.30 -3.01
C SER A 443 11.30 -10.87 -4.18
N ALA A 444 11.48 -12.14 -4.55
CA ALA A 444 10.75 -12.77 -5.65
C ALA A 444 9.26 -12.98 -5.33
N SER A 445 8.90 -13.27 -4.09
CA SER A 445 7.50 -13.39 -3.68
C SER A 445 6.82 -12.02 -3.55
N ALA A 446 7.53 -11.01 -3.04
CA ALA A 446 7.01 -9.64 -2.93
C ALA A 446 6.92 -8.93 -4.29
N SER A 447 7.76 -9.28 -5.27
CA SER A 447 7.82 -8.62 -6.58
C SER A 447 6.49 -8.68 -7.34
N ILE A 448 5.73 -9.78 -7.22
CA ILE A 448 4.40 -9.94 -7.83
C ILE A 448 3.48 -8.78 -7.43
N PHE A 449 3.50 -8.41 -6.15
CA PHE A 449 2.69 -7.34 -5.59
C PHE A 449 3.32 -5.96 -5.81
N LEU A 450 4.65 -5.87 -5.82
CA LEU A 450 5.36 -4.61 -6.15
C LEU A 450 5.02 -4.17 -7.57
N ILE A 451 5.04 -5.09 -8.53
CA ILE A 451 4.67 -4.83 -9.93
C ILE A 451 3.21 -4.36 -10.00
N LYS A 452 2.27 -5.05 -9.32
CA LYS A 452 0.85 -4.67 -9.37
C LYS A 452 0.56 -3.27 -8.80
N HIS A 453 1.18 -2.90 -7.68
CA HIS A 453 0.82 -1.66 -6.97
C HIS A 453 1.76 -0.50 -7.30
N PHE A 454 3.04 -0.77 -7.52
CA PHE A 454 4.09 0.24 -7.70
C PHE A 454 4.75 0.21 -9.07
N HIS A 455 4.49 -0.81 -9.89
CA HIS A 455 4.89 -0.90 -11.30
C HIS A 455 6.40 -0.98 -11.56
N CYS A 456 7.21 -0.88 -10.51
CA CYS A 456 8.66 -1.00 -10.58
C CYS A 456 9.20 -1.91 -9.48
N ILE A 457 10.33 -2.56 -9.77
CA ILE A 457 11.06 -3.43 -8.86
C ILE A 457 12.53 -2.98 -8.74
N PRO A 458 13.10 -3.00 -7.52
CA PRO A 458 14.52 -2.78 -7.32
C PRO A 458 15.29 -4.07 -7.63
N ILE A 459 16.00 -4.13 -8.76
CA ILE A 459 16.73 -5.33 -9.19
C ILE A 459 17.83 -5.70 -8.17
N TYR A 460 18.59 -4.72 -7.72
CA TYR A 460 19.72 -4.91 -6.82
C TYR A 460 19.33 -4.97 -5.34
N GLY A 461 18.02 -4.99 -5.03
CA GLY A 461 17.53 -5.08 -3.66
C GLY A 461 17.97 -6.35 -2.93
N VAL A 462 18.17 -7.47 -3.64
CA VAL A 462 18.71 -8.70 -3.05
C VAL A 462 20.15 -8.48 -2.58
N VAL A 463 20.98 -7.80 -3.38
CA VAL A 463 22.38 -7.49 -3.02
C VAL A 463 22.42 -6.52 -1.85
N ALA A 464 21.60 -5.47 -1.89
CA ALA A 464 21.47 -4.51 -0.79
C ALA A 464 21.15 -5.20 0.53
N ASN A 465 20.19 -6.13 0.51
CA ASN A 465 19.75 -6.88 1.68
C ASN A 465 20.84 -7.78 2.28
N ILE A 466 21.74 -8.33 1.47
CA ILE A 466 22.85 -9.17 1.97
C ILE A 466 23.75 -8.40 2.93
N PHE A 467 23.97 -7.11 2.68
CA PHE A 467 24.82 -6.27 3.51
C PHE A 467 24.03 -5.50 4.57
N ALA A 468 22.87 -4.94 4.20
CA ALA A 468 22.10 -4.08 5.09
C ALA A 468 21.37 -4.85 6.20
N ILE A 469 20.79 -6.03 5.91
CA ILE A 469 19.98 -6.76 6.90
C ILE A 469 20.82 -7.28 8.07
N PRO A 470 22.04 -7.81 7.89
CA PRO A 470 22.91 -8.17 9.02
C PRO A 470 23.22 -6.99 9.93
N ILE A 471 23.59 -5.83 9.36
CA ILE A 471 23.85 -4.61 10.12
C ILE A 471 22.60 -4.19 10.89
N LEU A 472 21.44 -4.19 10.22
CA LEU A 472 20.17 -3.85 10.84
C LEU A 472 19.82 -4.80 12.00
N SER A 473 19.97 -6.11 11.79
CA SER A 473 19.52 -7.16 12.72
C SER A 473 20.43 -7.32 13.93
N PHE A 474 21.75 -7.26 13.73
CA PHE A 474 22.72 -7.55 14.80
C PHE A 474 23.23 -6.30 15.50
N ILE A 475 23.21 -5.13 14.82
CA ILE A 475 23.77 -3.89 15.37
C ILE A 475 22.65 -2.90 15.67
N VAL A 476 21.90 -2.47 14.64
CA VAL A 476 20.99 -1.33 14.77
C VAL A 476 19.81 -1.62 15.71
N ILE A 477 19.07 -2.70 15.48
CA ILE A 477 17.87 -3.03 16.28
C ILE A 477 18.23 -3.34 17.75
N PRO A 478 19.22 -4.22 18.04
CA PRO A 478 19.61 -4.47 19.43
C PRO A 478 20.11 -3.20 20.14
N ALA A 479 20.95 -2.40 19.49
CA ALA A 479 21.44 -1.15 20.07
C ALA A 479 20.32 -0.14 20.30
N GLY A 480 19.36 -0.01 19.37
CA GLY A 480 18.20 0.86 19.51
C GLY A 480 17.27 0.43 20.65
N LEU A 481 17.04 -0.88 20.81
CA LEU A 481 16.24 -1.41 21.92
C LEU A 481 16.93 -1.14 23.27
N ILE A 482 18.23 -1.44 23.37
CA ILE A 482 19.01 -1.16 24.58
C ILE A 482 19.03 0.35 24.87
N ALA A 483 19.14 1.19 23.84
CA ALA A 483 19.08 2.64 23.98
C ALA A 483 17.77 3.09 24.64
N VAL A 484 16.62 2.63 24.15
CA VAL A 484 15.30 3.00 24.69
C VAL A 484 15.16 2.57 26.16
N PHE A 485 15.65 1.39 26.53
CA PHE A 485 15.64 0.98 27.95
C PHE A 485 16.60 1.82 28.81
N LEU A 486 17.78 2.18 28.29
CA LEU A 486 18.78 2.96 29.03
C LEU A 486 18.48 4.47 29.06
N MET A 487 17.58 4.97 28.21
CA MET A 487 17.14 6.38 28.23
C MET A 487 16.54 6.76 29.60
N ILE A 488 15.88 5.82 30.27
CA ILE A 488 15.29 6.03 31.61
C ILE A 488 16.38 6.39 32.63
N PHE A 489 17.58 5.85 32.45
CA PHE A 489 18.75 6.06 33.32
C PHE A 489 19.73 7.11 32.75
N SER A 490 19.41 7.75 31.62
CA SER A 490 20.32 8.64 30.86
C SER A 490 21.65 7.98 30.43
N LEU A 491 21.66 6.65 30.25
CA LEU A 491 22.83 5.85 29.85
C LEU A 491 22.79 5.41 28.38
N ASP A 492 21.98 6.08 27.57
CA ASP A 492 21.67 5.75 26.17
C ASP A 492 22.75 6.17 25.16
N LYS A 493 23.76 6.95 25.57
CA LYS A 493 24.76 7.55 24.65
C LYS A 493 25.52 6.52 23.81
N ILE A 494 26.04 5.45 24.44
CA ILE A 494 26.82 4.42 23.75
C ILE A 494 25.94 3.60 22.80
N PRO A 495 24.78 3.05 23.23
CA PRO A 495 23.87 2.36 22.32
C PRO A 495 23.41 3.22 21.13
N LEU A 496 23.07 4.50 21.35
CA LEU A 496 22.69 5.41 20.27
C LEU A 496 23.83 5.65 19.28
N TYR A 497 25.06 5.74 19.75
CA TYR A 497 26.23 5.86 18.87
C TYR A 497 26.41 4.61 17.99
N ILE A 498 26.30 3.41 18.58
CA ILE A 498 26.38 2.13 17.85
C ILE A 498 25.26 2.04 16.81
N MET A 499 24.04 2.41 17.20
CA MET A 499 22.89 2.46 16.30
C MET A 499 23.12 3.44 15.14
N GLY A 500 23.62 4.66 15.44
CA GLY A 500 23.93 5.68 14.45
C GLY A 500 25.00 5.24 13.46
N TRP A 501 26.06 4.59 13.93
CA TRP A 501 27.09 4.01 13.07
C TRP A 501 26.50 2.96 12.10
N GLY A 502 25.73 2.00 12.62
CA GLY A 502 25.11 0.98 11.77
C GLY A 502 24.14 1.56 10.74
N LEU A 503 23.40 2.61 11.10
CA LEU A 503 22.50 3.31 10.17
C LEU A 503 23.27 4.10 9.09
N ASN A 504 24.37 4.73 9.45
CA ASN A 504 25.24 5.41 8.49
C ASN A 504 25.76 4.43 7.42
N GLU A 505 26.19 3.25 7.83
CA GLU A 505 26.62 2.21 6.88
C GLU A 505 25.48 1.73 5.97
N ILE A 506 24.25 1.62 6.49
CA ILE A 506 23.09 1.28 5.66
C ILE A 506 22.80 2.38 4.62
N ILE A 507 22.90 3.66 4.99
CA ILE A 507 22.74 4.78 4.06
C ILE A 507 23.85 4.74 2.99
N ASN A 508 25.10 4.49 3.37
CA ASN A 508 26.22 4.36 2.42
C ASN A 508 25.97 3.23 1.42
N ILE A 509 25.52 2.05 1.89
CA ILE A 509 25.15 0.93 1.02
C ILE A 509 24.03 1.33 0.07
N ALA A 510 23.00 2.04 0.56
CA ALA A 510 21.89 2.49 -0.26
C ALA A 510 22.36 3.43 -1.39
N HIS A 511 23.23 4.40 -1.06
CA HIS A 511 23.79 5.36 -2.00
C HIS A 511 24.72 4.70 -3.04
N ILE A 512 25.55 3.73 -2.64
CA ILE A 512 26.39 2.97 -3.58
C ILE A 512 25.52 2.22 -4.60
N ILE A 513 24.48 1.55 -4.12
CA ILE A 513 23.60 0.73 -4.98
C ILE A 513 22.70 1.60 -5.84
N SER A 514 22.23 2.75 -5.34
CA SER A 514 21.39 3.68 -6.09
C SER A 514 22.11 4.30 -7.28
N ASN A 515 23.44 4.47 -7.20
CA ASN A 515 24.28 4.94 -8.29
C ASN A 515 24.59 3.86 -9.34
N ILE A 516 24.58 2.59 -8.95
CA ILE A 516 24.84 1.47 -9.89
C ILE A 516 23.59 1.14 -10.72
N SER A 517 22.40 1.32 -10.16
CA SER A 517 21.17 0.89 -10.82
C SER A 517 19.96 1.75 -10.52
N ASP A 518 19.23 2.07 -11.59
CA ASP A 518 17.87 2.58 -11.47
C ASP A 518 16.85 1.44 -11.29
N LYS A 519 15.63 1.83 -10.91
CA LYS A 519 14.50 0.91 -10.74
C LYS A 519 14.08 0.36 -12.11
N PHE A 520 13.73 -0.92 -12.15
CA PHE A 520 13.17 -1.52 -13.36
C PHE A 520 11.65 -1.46 -13.33
N CYS A 521 11.06 -0.70 -14.25
CA CYS A 521 9.61 -0.55 -14.34
C CYS A 521 9.04 -1.50 -15.40
N VAL A 522 8.04 -2.29 -14.98
CA VAL A 522 7.36 -3.31 -15.79
C VAL A 522 6.06 -2.75 -16.39
N GLY A 523 5.57 -1.63 -15.88
CA GLY A 523 4.30 -1.04 -16.30
C GLY A 523 3.08 -1.75 -15.73
N ARG A 524 1.90 -1.35 -16.21
CA ARG A 524 0.60 -1.86 -15.75
C ARG A 524 0.39 -3.29 -16.22
N ILE A 525 0.10 -4.18 -15.26
CA ILE A 525 -0.25 -5.58 -15.54
C ILE A 525 -1.76 -5.78 -15.58
N SER A 526 -2.21 -6.61 -16.52
CA SER A 526 -3.60 -7.06 -16.59
C SER A 526 -4.02 -7.76 -15.28
N GLN A 527 -5.25 -7.47 -14.83
CA GLN A 527 -5.83 -8.09 -13.64
C GLN A 527 -5.91 -9.61 -13.76
N THR A 528 -6.17 -10.14 -14.97
CA THR A 528 -6.23 -11.58 -15.23
C THR A 528 -4.87 -12.25 -15.00
N LEU A 529 -3.80 -11.69 -15.57
CA LEU A 529 -2.44 -12.22 -15.39
C LEU A 529 -2.03 -12.17 -13.91
N PHE A 530 -2.39 -11.10 -13.20
CA PHE A 530 -2.15 -10.97 -11.77
C PHE A 530 -2.86 -12.08 -10.96
N ILE A 531 -4.15 -12.34 -11.22
CA ILE A 531 -4.91 -13.39 -10.53
C ILE A 531 -4.32 -14.78 -10.80
N ILE A 532 -3.99 -15.09 -12.06
CA ILE A 532 -3.36 -16.38 -12.43
C ILE A 532 -2.03 -16.55 -11.70
N THR A 533 -1.22 -15.48 -11.61
CA THR A 533 0.07 -15.50 -10.90
C THR A 533 -0.12 -15.71 -9.40
N ILE A 534 -1.13 -15.10 -8.77
CA ILE A 534 -1.46 -15.34 -7.36
C ILE A 534 -1.89 -16.79 -7.13
N ILE A 535 -2.77 -17.34 -7.98
CA ILE A 535 -3.21 -18.73 -7.86
C ILE A 535 -2.00 -19.66 -7.98
N GLY A 536 -1.12 -19.40 -8.96
CA GLY A 536 0.11 -20.17 -9.13
C GLY A 536 1.03 -20.09 -7.91
N PHE A 537 1.21 -18.90 -7.34
CA PHE A 537 1.98 -18.68 -6.11
C PHE A 537 1.38 -19.43 -4.90
N LEU A 538 0.06 -19.34 -4.70
CA LEU A 538 -0.61 -20.03 -3.60
C LEU A 538 -0.50 -21.56 -3.72
N LEU A 539 -0.68 -22.11 -4.93
CA LEU A 539 -0.50 -23.54 -5.18
C LEU A 539 0.95 -23.98 -4.89
N LEU A 540 1.93 -23.17 -5.28
CA LEU A 540 3.35 -23.45 -5.04
C LEU A 540 3.69 -23.52 -3.55
N VAL A 541 3.12 -22.62 -2.76
CA VAL A 541 3.45 -22.42 -1.34
C VAL A 541 2.63 -23.33 -0.41
N ILE A 542 1.34 -23.53 -0.70
CA ILE A 542 0.42 -24.26 0.18
C ILE A 542 0.57 -25.77 0.03
N LEU A 543 0.70 -26.26 -1.22
CA LEU A 543 0.76 -27.69 -1.53
C LEU A 543 2.16 -28.25 -1.28
N LYS A 544 2.22 -29.55 -0.93
CA LYS A 544 3.47 -30.23 -0.59
C LYS A 544 3.94 -31.21 -1.67
N THR A 545 2.99 -31.83 -2.36
CA THR A 545 3.20 -32.83 -3.42
C THR A 545 3.69 -32.18 -4.71
N THR A 546 3.99 -33.00 -5.72
CA THR A 546 4.39 -32.54 -7.05
C THR A 546 3.34 -31.67 -7.73
N ILE A 547 2.08 -31.71 -7.28
CA ILE A 547 0.99 -30.84 -7.75
C ILE A 547 1.36 -29.35 -7.59
N ARG A 548 2.19 -28.99 -6.60
CA ARG A 548 2.66 -27.60 -6.41
C ARG A 548 3.32 -27.00 -7.67
N HIS A 549 3.90 -27.83 -8.53
CA HIS A 549 4.59 -27.39 -9.75
C HIS A 549 3.63 -26.95 -10.86
N ILE A 550 2.33 -27.25 -10.75
CA ILE A 550 1.30 -26.58 -11.56
C ILE A 550 1.41 -25.07 -11.32
N GLY A 551 1.65 -24.66 -10.08
CA GLY A 551 1.86 -23.25 -9.73
C GLY A 551 3.10 -22.64 -10.39
N THR A 552 4.22 -23.37 -10.47
CA THR A 552 5.40 -22.89 -11.21
C THR A 552 5.11 -22.70 -12.69
N VAL A 553 4.38 -23.64 -13.31
CA VAL A 553 4.02 -23.52 -14.73
C VAL A 553 3.13 -22.30 -14.97
N MET A 554 2.16 -22.04 -14.09
CA MET A 554 1.31 -20.84 -14.18
C MET A 554 2.12 -19.54 -14.10
N ILE A 555 3.07 -19.44 -13.16
CA ILE A 555 3.92 -18.25 -13.00
C ILE A 555 4.85 -18.06 -14.22
N VAL A 556 5.45 -19.14 -14.71
CA VAL A 556 6.31 -19.07 -15.90
C VAL A 556 5.50 -18.69 -17.14
N PHE A 557 4.29 -19.22 -17.28
CA PHE A 557 3.40 -18.87 -18.37
C PHE A 557 2.99 -17.38 -18.33
N THR A 558 2.57 -16.87 -17.17
CA THR A 558 2.16 -15.45 -17.07
C THR A 558 3.32 -14.49 -17.26
N THR A 559 4.50 -14.82 -16.73
CA THR A 559 5.72 -14.02 -16.95
C THR A 559 6.13 -14.02 -18.41
N ALA A 560 6.17 -15.18 -19.07
CA ALA A 560 6.45 -15.27 -20.51
C ALA A 560 5.42 -14.51 -21.35
N PHE A 561 4.12 -14.64 -21.02
CA PHE A 561 3.05 -13.94 -21.73
C PHE A 561 3.21 -12.42 -21.63
N LEU A 562 3.57 -11.90 -20.45
CA LEU A 562 3.79 -10.46 -20.24
C LEU A 562 4.93 -9.91 -21.10
N PHE A 563 6.02 -10.67 -21.28
CA PHE A 563 7.15 -10.26 -22.12
C PHE A 563 6.88 -10.37 -23.61
N ILE A 564 6.07 -11.35 -24.04
CA ILE A 564 5.75 -11.59 -25.46
C ILE A 564 4.63 -10.65 -25.94
N PHE A 565 3.63 -10.41 -25.09
CA PHE A 565 2.44 -9.60 -25.39
C PHE A 565 2.34 -8.44 -24.40
N PRO A 566 3.18 -7.40 -24.53
CA PRO A 566 3.04 -6.19 -23.74
C PRO A 566 1.66 -5.56 -23.99
N SER A 567 1.03 -5.01 -22.94
CA SER A 567 -0.39 -4.63 -22.93
C SER A 567 -0.80 -3.64 -24.04
N ASP A 568 -1.91 -3.94 -24.72
CA ASP A 568 -2.36 -3.36 -26.00
C ASP A 568 -3.13 -2.01 -25.96
N SER A 569 -2.74 -1.01 -25.16
CA SER A 569 -3.19 0.38 -25.45
C SER A 569 -2.47 1.41 -24.60
N GLU A 570 -1.56 2.14 -25.23
CA GLU A 570 -1.06 3.41 -24.71
C GLU A 570 -2.17 4.47 -24.88
N PRO A 571 -2.65 5.09 -23.79
CA PRO A 571 -3.59 6.20 -23.91
C PRO A 571 -2.89 7.41 -24.52
N ASP A 572 -3.54 8.14 -25.43
CA ASP A 572 -2.94 9.33 -26.04
C ASP A 572 -2.87 10.52 -25.07
N LEU A 573 -3.87 10.63 -24.17
CA LEU A 573 -4.03 11.77 -23.28
C LEU A 573 -4.41 11.33 -21.86
N LEU A 574 -3.73 11.91 -20.87
CA LEU A 574 -3.92 11.67 -19.44
C LEU A 574 -4.44 12.93 -18.76
N VAL A 575 -5.44 12.78 -17.89
CA VAL A 575 -6.01 13.89 -17.11
C VAL A 575 -6.05 13.53 -15.63
N SER A 576 -5.45 14.36 -14.78
CA SER A 576 -5.48 14.17 -13.34
C SER A 576 -6.88 14.39 -12.75
N ASN A 577 -7.14 13.77 -11.60
CA ASN A 577 -8.42 13.90 -10.86
C ASN A 577 -8.78 15.35 -10.47
N ASP A 578 -7.80 16.26 -10.39
CA ASP A 578 -8.03 17.69 -10.13
C ASP A 578 -8.07 18.56 -11.39
N GLY A 579 -7.89 17.97 -12.58
CA GLY A 579 -7.91 18.64 -13.88
C GLY A 579 -6.73 19.59 -14.12
N LYS A 580 -5.73 19.63 -13.22
CA LYS A 580 -4.60 20.56 -13.30
C LYS A 580 -3.44 20.03 -14.11
N LEU A 581 -3.16 18.73 -13.98
CA LEU A 581 -2.05 18.07 -14.65
C LEU A 581 -2.62 17.24 -15.80
N ILE A 582 -2.11 17.53 -17.00
CA ILE A 582 -2.52 16.89 -18.24
C ILE A 582 -1.26 16.57 -19.01
N ALA A 583 -1.19 15.37 -19.60
CA ALA A 583 -0.03 14.96 -20.38
C ALA A 583 -0.44 14.15 -21.61
N PHE A 584 0.27 14.36 -22.72
CA PHE A 584 0.26 13.44 -23.85
C PHE A 584 1.31 12.35 -23.64
N LEU A 585 1.05 11.15 -24.18
CA LEU A 585 1.98 10.02 -24.16
C LEU A 585 2.43 9.69 -25.59
N GLU A 586 3.73 9.47 -25.77
CA GLU A 586 4.31 8.92 -27.00
C GLU A 586 5.64 8.22 -26.71
N ASN A 587 5.78 6.95 -27.11
CA ASN A 587 7.06 6.24 -27.14
C ASN A 587 7.92 6.45 -25.88
N ASN A 588 7.32 6.28 -24.69
CA ASN A 588 7.94 6.45 -23.36
C ASN A 588 8.23 7.90 -22.91
N THR A 589 7.65 8.88 -23.58
CA THR A 589 7.75 10.31 -23.22
C THR A 589 6.39 10.86 -22.77
N LEU A 590 6.38 11.61 -21.68
CA LEU A 590 5.22 12.33 -21.18
C LEU A 590 5.40 13.84 -21.43
N PHE A 591 4.57 14.40 -22.29
CA PHE A 591 4.54 15.84 -22.56
C PHE A 591 3.51 16.50 -21.68
N SER A 592 3.93 17.14 -20.59
CA SER A 592 2.99 17.69 -19.61
C SER A 592 2.72 19.18 -19.81
N ASN A 593 1.59 19.65 -19.29
CA ASN A 593 1.21 21.07 -19.31
C ASN A 593 1.90 21.91 -18.20
N GLN A 594 2.84 21.34 -17.43
CA GLN A 594 3.52 21.99 -16.31
C GLN A 594 5.04 21.81 -16.40
N LEU A 595 5.81 22.83 -16.02
CA LEU A 595 7.28 22.73 -15.95
C LEU A 595 7.73 21.73 -14.88
N HIS A 596 7.12 21.80 -13.71
CA HIS A 596 7.43 20.93 -12.58
C HIS A 596 6.13 20.30 -12.08
N PRO A 597 5.70 19.19 -12.70
CA PRO A 597 4.51 18.50 -12.25
C PRO A 597 4.70 17.96 -10.84
N LYS A 598 3.61 17.82 -10.09
CA LYS A 598 3.69 17.25 -8.73
C LYS A 598 4.24 15.82 -8.79
N ASN A 599 5.38 15.60 -8.12
CA ASN A 599 6.10 14.32 -8.13
C ASN A 599 5.21 13.10 -7.89
N PHE A 600 4.28 13.13 -6.94
CA PHE A 600 3.50 11.94 -6.59
C PHE A 600 2.61 11.42 -7.71
N ILE A 601 1.81 12.28 -8.35
CA ILE A 601 0.89 11.87 -9.44
C ILE A 601 1.71 11.54 -10.69
N PHE A 602 2.66 12.42 -11.03
CA PHE A 602 3.44 12.27 -12.24
C PHE A 602 4.32 11.01 -12.20
N TYR A 603 4.96 10.70 -11.07
CA TYR A 603 5.74 9.47 -10.90
C TYR A 603 4.87 8.22 -11.07
N GLN A 604 3.62 8.21 -10.60
CA GLN A 604 2.72 7.08 -10.81
C GLN A 604 2.37 6.87 -12.29
N TRP A 605 2.25 7.95 -13.06
CA TRP A 605 2.07 7.86 -14.51
C TRP A 605 3.32 7.30 -15.19
N GLN A 606 4.50 7.83 -14.87
CA GLN A 606 5.77 7.36 -15.42
C GLN A 606 5.99 5.86 -15.15
N SER A 607 5.73 5.41 -13.91
CA SER A 607 5.93 4.02 -13.53
C SER A 607 4.91 3.07 -14.17
N ALA A 608 3.64 3.46 -14.24
CA ALA A 608 2.57 2.63 -14.77
C ALA A 608 2.59 2.50 -16.30
N LEU A 609 3.03 3.56 -17.00
CA LEU A 609 3.06 3.64 -18.47
C LEU A 609 4.48 3.45 -19.04
N MET A 610 5.47 3.14 -18.19
CA MET A 610 6.87 2.96 -18.59
C MET A 610 7.47 4.17 -19.33
N ALA A 611 7.03 5.37 -18.96
CA ALA A 611 7.39 6.62 -19.63
C ALA A 611 8.24 7.53 -18.72
N PRO A 612 9.56 7.27 -18.54
CA PRO A 612 10.39 8.00 -17.59
C PRO A 612 10.76 9.41 -18.06
N ILE A 613 10.68 9.69 -19.37
CA ILE A 613 11.09 10.97 -19.94
C ILE A 613 9.97 11.99 -19.78
N HIS A 614 10.31 13.16 -19.25
CA HIS A 614 9.39 14.29 -19.14
C HIS A 614 9.81 15.41 -20.08
N GLU A 615 8.88 15.82 -20.95
CA GLU A 615 9.03 17.05 -21.72
C GLU A 615 8.19 18.19 -21.14
N GLU A 616 8.86 19.33 -20.97
CA GLU A 616 8.26 20.56 -20.47
C GLU A 616 7.44 21.31 -21.54
N PRO A 617 6.40 22.06 -21.14
CA PRO A 617 5.62 22.87 -22.06
C PRO A 617 6.40 24.11 -22.53
N LEU A 618 6.10 24.56 -23.74
CA LEU A 618 6.56 25.85 -24.24
C LEU A 618 5.79 26.98 -23.53
N ILE A 619 6.47 28.00 -23.03
CA ILE A 619 5.82 29.12 -22.32
C ILE A 619 6.00 30.42 -23.11
N ARG A 620 4.88 31.12 -23.39
CA ARG A 620 4.88 32.49 -23.91
C ARG A 620 4.25 33.45 -22.90
N LYS A 621 4.87 34.62 -22.73
CA LYS A 621 4.44 35.67 -21.80
C LYS A 621 3.57 36.77 -22.45
N GLU A 622 3.19 36.61 -23.72
CA GLU A 622 2.41 37.59 -24.47
C GLU A 622 1.00 37.83 -23.85
N ASN A 623 0.51 39.06 -23.95
CA ASN A 623 -0.79 39.45 -23.41
C ASN A 623 -1.93 39.06 -24.38
N LEU A 624 -3.00 38.47 -23.82
CA LEU A 624 -4.14 37.96 -24.59
C LEU A 624 -4.90 39.01 -25.42
N LYS A 625 -4.81 40.30 -25.06
CA LYS A 625 -5.59 41.37 -25.68
C LYS A 625 -5.21 41.67 -27.14
N THR A 626 -4.08 41.13 -27.62
CA THR A 626 -3.54 41.42 -28.96
C THR A 626 -3.59 40.24 -29.92
N MET A 627 -4.24 39.12 -29.56
CA MET A 627 -4.21 37.90 -30.37
C MET A 627 -5.58 37.59 -30.98
N ASP A 628 -5.67 37.74 -32.30
CA ASP A 628 -6.83 37.31 -33.09
C ASP A 628 -6.89 35.78 -33.23
N GLN A 629 -8.10 35.25 -33.47
CA GLN A 629 -8.35 33.82 -33.67
C GLN A 629 -7.48 33.21 -34.79
N TYR A 630 -7.19 34.00 -35.84
CA TYR A 630 -6.36 33.57 -36.96
C TYR A 630 -4.89 33.38 -36.54
N ALA A 631 -4.35 34.31 -35.76
CA ALA A 631 -2.98 34.25 -35.23
C ALA A 631 -2.79 33.02 -34.32
N LEU A 632 -3.80 32.70 -33.50
CA LEU A 632 -3.80 31.48 -32.67
C LEU A 632 -3.84 30.19 -33.51
N LYS A 633 -4.63 30.12 -34.58
CA LYS A 633 -4.64 28.96 -35.48
C LYS A 633 -3.28 28.73 -36.16
N THR A 634 -2.61 29.81 -36.60
CA THR A 634 -1.26 29.69 -37.15
C THR A 634 -0.25 29.23 -36.11
N ILE A 635 -0.37 29.71 -34.87
CA ILE A 635 0.50 29.29 -33.78
C ILE A 635 0.27 27.81 -33.46
N ILE A 636 -0.98 27.35 -33.35
CA ILE A 636 -1.29 25.94 -33.07
C ILE A 636 -0.65 25.02 -34.12
N LYS A 637 -0.72 25.38 -35.41
CA LYS A 637 -0.06 24.63 -36.49
C LYS A 637 1.47 24.62 -36.42
N SER A 638 2.07 25.59 -35.75
CA SER A 638 3.53 25.68 -35.55
C SER A 638 4.05 24.92 -34.32
N ILE A 639 3.16 24.51 -33.42
CA ILE A 639 3.55 23.71 -32.25
C ILE A 639 3.95 22.32 -32.77
N PRO A 640 5.00 21.68 -32.23
CA PRO A 640 5.25 20.27 -32.51
C PRO A 640 4.09 19.41 -31.97
N PRO A 641 3.75 18.29 -32.63
CA PRO A 641 2.70 17.41 -32.16
C PRO A 641 2.96 16.95 -30.73
N LYS A 642 1.88 16.73 -29.98
CA LYS A 642 1.84 16.28 -28.58
C LYS A 642 2.56 17.17 -27.56
N LYS A 643 3.01 18.38 -27.94
CA LYS A 643 3.58 19.36 -27.01
C LYS A 643 2.56 20.43 -26.60
N PHE A 644 2.64 20.88 -25.34
CA PHE A 644 1.80 21.97 -24.85
C PHE A 644 2.49 23.33 -25.01
N LEU A 645 1.72 24.33 -25.44
CA LEU A 645 2.05 25.75 -25.41
C LEU A 645 1.16 26.46 -24.38
N CYS A 646 1.77 27.01 -23.33
CA CYS A 646 1.09 27.75 -22.28
C CYS A 646 1.29 29.27 -22.43
N ILE A 647 0.20 30.02 -22.50
CA ILE A 647 0.20 31.48 -22.66
C ILE A 647 -0.19 32.14 -21.34
N ASN A 648 0.67 33.01 -20.81
CA ASN A 648 0.43 33.96 -19.70
C ASN A 648 -0.45 33.45 -18.53
N LYS A 649 -0.31 32.16 -18.18
CA LYS A 649 -1.08 31.43 -17.15
C LYS A 649 -2.62 31.41 -17.38
N SER A 650 -3.12 31.83 -18.53
CA SER A 650 -4.55 31.86 -18.86
C SER A 650 -5.05 30.53 -19.42
N PHE A 651 -4.30 29.95 -20.35
CA PHE A 651 -4.60 28.63 -20.92
C PHE A 651 -3.33 27.95 -21.46
N CYS A 652 -3.44 26.64 -21.70
CA CYS A 652 -2.44 25.86 -22.43
C CYS A 652 -3.11 25.10 -23.57
N ILE A 653 -2.50 25.08 -24.76
CA ILE A 653 -3.01 24.34 -25.93
C ILE A 653 -1.96 23.34 -26.39
N GLY A 654 -2.38 22.12 -26.70
CA GLY A 654 -1.59 21.15 -27.43
C GLY A 654 -2.45 20.47 -28.48
N HIS A 655 -1.83 19.75 -29.40
CA HIS A 655 -2.56 18.97 -30.39
C HIS A 655 -1.89 17.62 -30.59
N SER A 656 -2.69 16.58 -30.83
CA SER A 656 -2.20 15.25 -31.18
C SER A 656 -2.97 14.79 -32.41
N SER A 657 -2.25 14.50 -33.50
CA SER A 657 -2.84 14.26 -34.81
C SER A 657 -3.77 15.41 -35.23
N ASP A 658 -5.08 15.16 -35.30
CA ASP A 658 -6.14 16.07 -35.74
C ASP A 658 -6.93 16.69 -34.58
N VAL A 659 -6.57 16.37 -33.33
CA VAL A 659 -7.35 16.75 -32.14
C VAL A 659 -6.61 17.80 -31.34
N VAL A 660 -7.27 18.93 -31.09
CA VAL A 660 -6.75 20.04 -30.29
C VAL A 660 -7.28 19.94 -28.86
N VAL A 661 -6.36 19.90 -27.90
CA VAL A 661 -6.65 19.82 -26.47
C VAL A 661 -6.25 21.12 -25.79
N SER A 662 -7.20 21.73 -25.09
CA SER A 662 -6.96 22.98 -24.38
C SER A 662 -7.27 22.88 -22.89
N VAL A 663 -6.40 23.49 -22.09
CA VAL A 663 -6.48 23.56 -20.63
C VAL A 663 -6.79 24.99 -20.22
N LEU A 664 -7.99 25.21 -19.70
CA LEU A 664 -8.47 26.54 -19.33
C LEU A 664 -8.22 26.83 -17.84
N LYS A 665 -7.59 27.98 -17.56
CA LYS A 665 -7.32 28.46 -16.19
C LYS A 665 -8.08 29.74 -15.84
N ARG A 666 -8.52 30.54 -16.82
CA ARG A 666 -9.29 31.78 -16.64
C ARG A 666 -10.56 31.80 -17.49
N LYS A 667 -11.63 32.44 -17.01
CA LYS A 667 -12.93 32.51 -17.71
C LYS A 667 -12.86 33.35 -18.99
N ASP A 668 -12.04 34.39 -18.99
CA ASP A 668 -11.98 35.40 -20.06
C ASP A 668 -11.66 34.81 -21.45
N SER A 669 -10.94 33.69 -21.51
CA SER A 669 -10.54 33.03 -22.75
C SER A 669 -11.46 31.88 -23.18
N PHE A 670 -12.58 31.65 -22.48
CA PHE A 670 -13.45 30.50 -22.70
C PHE A 670 -14.03 30.45 -24.12
N GLN A 671 -14.61 31.56 -24.60
CA GLN A 671 -15.29 31.61 -25.90
C GLN A 671 -14.34 31.36 -27.08
N LEU A 672 -13.12 31.92 -27.01
CA LEU A 672 -12.09 31.72 -28.02
C LEU A 672 -11.64 30.25 -28.10
N ILE A 673 -11.45 29.61 -26.95
CA ILE A 673 -10.97 28.22 -26.85
C ILE A 673 -12.05 27.22 -27.27
N CYS A 674 -13.32 27.52 -26.95
CA CYS A 674 -14.51 26.76 -27.37
C CYS A 674 -14.56 26.53 -28.89
N GLN A 675 -14.12 27.51 -29.67
CA GLN A 675 -14.12 27.42 -31.14
C GLN A 675 -12.89 26.74 -31.74
N LEU A 676 -11.81 26.59 -30.95
CA LEU A 676 -10.51 26.12 -31.44
C LEU A 676 -10.17 24.70 -31.01
N SER A 677 -10.86 24.15 -30.02
CA SER A 677 -10.46 22.93 -29.32
C SER A 677 -11.53 21.87 -29.43
N ASP A 678 -11.11 20.62 -29.64
CA ASP A 678 -12.00 19.46 -29.63
C ASP A 678 -12.20 18.93 -28.20
N ILE A 679 -11.19 19.08 -27.34
CA ILE A 679 -11.26 18.73 -25.92
C ILE A 679 -10.88 19.96 -25.08
N ILE A 680 -11.72 20.31 -24.13
CA ILE A 680 -11.50 21.43 -23.20
C ILE A 680 -11.53 20.89 -21.79
N ILE A 681 -10.43 21.06 -21.07
CA ILE A 681 -10.33 20.69 -19.65
C ILE A 681 -10.21 21.97 -18.83
N THR A 682 -11.09 22.15 -17.86
CA THR A 682 -11.14 23.36 -17.05
C THR A 682 -11.17 23.05 -15.57
N THR A 683 -10.47 23.86 -14.77
CA THR A 683 -10.54 23.79 -13.30
C THR A 683 -11.56 24.78 -12.72
N ILE A 684 -12.29 25.48 -13.58
CA ILE A 684 -13.22 26.54 -13.22
C ILE A 684 -14.59 25.92 -12.99
N LYS A 685 -15.17 26.16 -11.81
CA LYS A 685 -16.52 25.70 -11.46
C LYS A 685 -17.62 26.52 -12.15
N GLY A 686 -18.78 25.89 -12.36
CA GLY A 686 -20.00 26.56 -12.83
C GLY A 686 -20.01 26.91 -14.32
N ILE A 687 -19.22 26.21 -15.14
CA ILE A 687 -19.33 26.28 -16.60
C ILE A 687 -20.32 25.17 -17.02
N ASN A 688 -21.35 25.53 -17.78
CA ASN A 688 -22.32 24.54 -18.25
C ASN A 688 -21.64 23.62 -19.31
N PRO A 689 -21.60 22.29 -19.13
CA PRO A 689 -21.02 21.37 -20.11
C PRO A 689 -21.60 21.50 -21.52
N GLU A 690 -22.85 21.93 -21.66
CA GLU A 690 -23.53 22.11 -22.96
C GLU A 690 -23.17 23.42 -23.68
N SER A 691 -22.41 24.31 -23.04
CA SER A 691 -22.08 25.63 -23.62
C SER A 691 -21.17 25.56 -24.86
N CYS A 692 -20.51 24.42 -25.11
CA CYS A 692 -19.72 24.17 -26.31
C CYS A 692 -20.17 22.89 -27.01
N HIS A 693 -21.06 23.01 -28.01
CA HIS A 693 -21.66 21.85 -28.68
C HIS A 693 -20.67 20.96 -29.46
N ASN A 694 -19.55 21.52 -29.94
CA ASN A 694 -18.61 20.79 -30.80
C ASN A 694 -17.39 20.23 -30.06
N SER A 695 -17.24 20.51 -28.76
CA SER A 695 -16.06 20.12 -27.98
C SER A 695 -16.43 19.30 -26.76
N LEU A 696 -15.66 18.27 -26.44
CA LEU A 696 -15.78 17.56 -25.17
C LEU A 696 -15.29 18.45 -24.02
N LEU A 697 -16.22 18.94 -23.20
CA LEU A 697 -15.92 19.78 -22.06
C LEU A 697 -15.82 18.95 -20.77
N ILE A 698 -14.63 18.89 -20.20
CA ILE A 698 -14.32 18.22 -18.93
C ILE A 698 -14.23 19.29 -17.84
N VAL A 699 -15.29 19.37 -17.03
CA VAL A 699 -15.40 20.29 -15.89
C VAL A 699 -15.04 19.60 -14.56
N PRO A 700 -14.76 20.37 -13.48
CA PRO A 700 -14.45 19.78 -12.17
C PRO A 700 -15.53 18.83 -11.65
N GLU A 701 -16.80 19.10 -11.94
CA GLU A 701 -17.95 18.28 -11.56
C GLU A 701 -17.94 16.90 -12.26
N THR A 702 -17.46 16.85 -13.51
CA THR A 702 -17.26 15.59 -14.26
C THR A 702 -16.14 14.78 -13.60
N LEU A 703 -14.97 15.39 -13.39
CA LEU A 703 -13.81 14.73 -12.76
C LEU A 703 -14.08 14.30 -11.32
N GLN A 704 -14.95 15.00 -10.60
CA GLN A 704 -15.37 14.59 -9.26
C GLN A 704 -16.08 13.22 -9.28
N LYS A 705 -16.89 12.96 -10.31
CA LYS A 705 -17.62 11.70 -10.50
C LYS A 705 -16.75 10.62 -11.14
N SER A 706 -16.06 10.92 -12.24
CA SER A 706 -15.25 9.96 -13.02
C SER A 706 -13.85 9.72 -12.46
N GLY A 707 -13.35 10.63 -11.63
CA GLY A 707 -11.98 10.66 -11.16
C GLY A 707 -10.99 11.11 -12.24
N ALA A 708 -9.76 10.57 -12.22
CA ALA A 708 -8.82 10.76 -13.32
C ALA A 708 -9.30 10.04 -14.60
N LEU A 709 -8.77 10.45 -15.75
CA LEU A 709 -9.20 9.96 -17.06
C LEU A 709 -8.00 9.53 -17.91
N GLU A 710 -8.17 8.41 -18.62
CA GLU A 710 -7.37 8.04 -19.79
C GLU A 710 -8.23 8.23 -21.04
N ILE A 711 -7.71 8.96 -22.03
CA ILE A 711 -8.41 9.24 -23.28
C ILE A 711 -7.58 8.69 -24.44
N THR A 712 -8.19 7.81 -25.22
CA THR A 712 -7.62 7.28 -26.48
C THR A 712 -8.34 7.93 -27.65
N ILE A 713 -7.58 8.48 -28.59
CA ILE A 713 -8.06 9.23 -29.75
C ILE A 713 -8.16 8.26 -30.93
N ILE A 714 -9.37 8.08 -31.47
CA ILE A 714 -9.58 7.23 -32.64
C ILE A 714 -9.28 8.04 -33.92
N PRO A 715 -8.33 7.62 -34.78
CA PRO A 715 -8.06 8.30 -36.04
C PRO A 715 -9.29 8.30 -36.95
N LYS A 716 -9.51 9.41 -37.69
CA LYS A 716 -10.70 9.61 -38.53
C LYS A 716 -10.92 8.54 -39.62
N SER A 717 -9.89 7.75 -39.99
CA SER A 717 -9.96 6.69 -41.00
C SER A 717 -10.80 5.47 -40.60
N HIS A 718 -11.11 5.28 -39.31
CA HIS A 718 -11.83 4.10 -38.78
C HIS A 718 -13.24 4.41 -38.23
N LYS A 719 -13.83 5.56 -38.57
CA LYS A 719 -15.13 5.99 -38.01
C LYS A 719 -16.30 5.07 -38.42
N LYS A 720 -16.99 4.54 -37.40
CA LYS A 720 -18.42 4.19 -37.45
C LYS A 720 -19.12 5.04 -36.38
N ASP A 721 -19.89 6.03 -36.81
CA ASP A 721 -20.93 6.80 -36.09
C ASP A 721 -20.81 6.89 -34.55
N GLY A 722 -19.71 7.46 -34.05
CA GLY A 722 -19.48 7.70 -32.63
C GLY A 722 -18.50 8.83 -32.34
N HIS A 723 -18.47 9.30 -31.09
CA HIS A 723 -17.50 10.28 -30.61
C HIS A 723 -16.05 9.78 -30.86
N PRO A 724 -15.10 10.64 -31.27
CA PRO A 724 -13.76 10.22 -31.69
C PRO A 724 -12.83 9.80 -30.51
N PHE A 725 -13.39 9.54 -29.33
CA PHE A 725 -12.65 9.34 -28.09
C PHE A 725 -13.19 8.13 -27.32
N ILE A 726 -12.28 7.29 -26.83
CA ILE A 726 -12.58 6.29 -25.80
C ILE A 726 -12.08 6.85 -24.47
N ILE A 727 -12.99 7.07 -23.53
CA ILE A 727 -12.67 7.60 -22.21
C ILE A 727 -12.75 6.46 -21.20
N LYS A 728 -11.65 6.18 -20.50
CA LYS A 728 -11.62 5.27 -19.36
C LYS A 728 -11.57 6.08 -18.07
N ASN A 729 -12.56 5.85 -17.22
CA ASN A 729 -12.68 6.51 -15.92
C ASN A 729 -11.94 5.73 -14.85
N THR A 730 -11.35 6.42 -13.88
CA THR A 730 -10.83 5.72 -12.68
C THR A 730 -11.92 5.22 -11.76
N ILE A 731 -13.05 5.91 -11.70
CA ILE A 731 -14.20 5.56 -10.86
C ILE A 731 -15.33 5.15 -11.79
N GLU A 732 -15.53 3.85 -11.90
CA GLU A 732 -16.61 3.27 -12.70
C GLU A 732 -17.91 3.19 -11.90
N ASN A 733 -17.81 3.04 -10.56
CA ASN A 733 -18.96 2.79 -9.72
C ASN A 733 -19.10 3.77 -8.55
N LEU A 734 -20.24 4.47 -8.52
CA LEU A 734 -20.61 5.43 -7.48
C LEU A 734 -21.48 4.81 -6.36
N ASN A 735 -21.81 3.52 -6.42
CA ASN A 735 -22.59 2.83 -5.38
C ASN A 735 -21.74 2.27 -4.24
N LEU A 736 -20.41 2.32 -4.38
CA LEU A 736 -19.48 1.87 -3.35
C LEU A 736 -19.47 2.85 -2.16
N PRO A 737 -19.33 2.38 -0.91
CA PRO A 737 -19.43 3.22 0.28
C PRO A 737 -18.47 4.42 0.28
N TRP A 738 -17.25 4.23 -0.22
CA TRP A 738 -16.20 5.26 -0.26
C TRP A 738 -16.31 6.22 -1.46
N THR A 739 -17.11 5.90 -2.49
CA THR A 739 -17.35 6.77 -3.66
C THR A 739 -18.74 7.39 -3.68
N ARG A 740 -19.71 6.88 -2.91
CA ARG A 740 -21.12 7.28 -2.92
C ARG A 740 -21.39 8.77 -2.74
N ASN A 741 -20.62 9.44 -1.89
CA ASN A 741 -20.83 10.87 -1.65
C ASN A 741 -20.46 11.76 -2.86
N ARG A 742 -19.71 11.23 -3.84
CA ARG A 742 -19.39 11.95 -5.08
C ARG A 742 -20.63 12.19 -5.96
N ASN A 743 -21.71 11.43 -5.75
CA ASN A 743 -22.94 11.57 -6.53
C ASN A 743 -23.97 12.54 -5.91
N LYS A 744 -23.82 12.95 -4.64
CA LYS A 744 -24.84 13.74 -3.90
C LYS A 744 -24.99 15.20 -4.36
N ILE A 745 -24.18 15.67 -5.31
CA ILE A 745 -24.26 17.06 -5.79
C ILE A 745 -25.00 17.11 -7.13
N SER A 746 -26.33 17.10 -7.03
CA SER A 746 -27.22 17.78 -7.98
C SER A 746 -28.24 18.68 -7.27
N HIS A 747 -28.19 18.80 -5.94
CA HIS A 747 -29.06 19.68 -5.17
C HIS A 747 -28.32 20.26 -3.96
N ILE A 748 -27.51 21.31 -4.20
CA ILE A 748 -27.39 22.37 -3.20
C ILE A 748 -28.34 23.45 -3.71
N PRO A 749 -29.58 23.54 -3.20
CA PRO A 749 -30.42 24.67 -3.54
C PRO A 749 -29.73 25.91 -2.96
N TYR A 750 -29.36 26.83 -3.84
CA TYR A 750 -29.18 28.22 -3.44
C TYR A 750 -30.50 28.64 -2.78
N LYS A 751 -30.45 28.97 -1.49
CA LYS A 751 -31.40 29.88 -0.85
C LYS A 751 -30.63 31.11 -0.44
#